data_AF-A0A966RX43-F1
#
_entry.id   AF-A0A966RX43-F1
#
_cell.length_a   1.000
_cell.length_b   1.000
_cell.length_c   1.000
_cell.angle_alpha   90.00
_cell.angle_beta   90.00
_cell.angle_gamma   90.00
#
_symmetry.space_group_name_H-M   'P 1'
#
loop_
_entity.id
_entity.type
_entity.pdbx_description
1 polymer ?
#
loop_
_entity_poly.entity_id
_entity_poly.type
_entity_poly.pdbx_seq_one_letter_code
_entity_poly.pdbx_strand_id
1 'polypeptide(L)'
;MIGFFLKRGCRLMAKHLRRCYALMLIVFFAQPLFARAEESGMHRGPSLRIEVQRGAQRLPSFRVPKLEPGDSVWVDVDLQSIGDQQWVLVAGTLTPTGHHLTWHSLDLSAANNRLEIPIQSIDQTPFVIIAPQLRNLFGLNTSIRTSVELILESVRSDPQRFIDLQRVDLVNAAITALERGFDTVVRQLNPTQARDAVVSLAAKFGVKSVNPACFRQEAIDTACVALHIVGSKDFLLPAAGDLAQSVGAKQAADLAGLLSSNLRFFVQAGDVLSQRFQDQYEFAASFGRVLESSEQTTLFSRSRFRRGSIKTAYVYVPAWFPHNEPSLKLANKKHLCLHDGYLPIQFEGRLPLMNYWHAWWIKPTDVQSGFASPTSFRYANLLIHQERLVFDADALMRDAMAREAMHGSTHTRIEVQAGGRYGFESIQLEPVDLWFPSKAAMGLLLRGQHHLNASELNHMVVTDHPLSHCLDEVRLLSAGQTIFSNKQSGPQTLAIDLSGVDAGEVQIELRFRGGPIESGVLRVRPPRPKLTQITHHAQERFVMLEGLGLERIDKLAWLGSTCRPKPNDWQSLSEASSLRHQVVRFDCDNDIADKTSRQGDAELLIKGHDQPLKFPVKVRPARPNLALAQDARSIVIRPGPQSKAWGLHQQGKLVTVDSRLSLLFKANASYKLQKGAY
;
A
#
# COMPACT_ATOMS: atom_id res chain seq x y z
N MET A 1 -5.13 3.53 79.28
CA MET A 1 -4.44 3.70 77.98
C MET A 1 -5.32 3.21 76.80
N ILE A 2 -6.61 3.60 76.76
CA ILE A 2 -7.58 3.19 75.70
C ILE A 2 -8.31 4.41 75.10
N GLY A 3 -8.37 5.56 75.80
CA GLY A 3 -9.02 6.78 75.32
C GLY A 3 -8.27 7.58 74.24
N PHE A 4 -6.98 7.29 74.01
CA PHE A 4 -6.16 8.06 73.05
C PHE A 4 -6.22 7.52 71.61
N PHE A 5 -6.61 6.25 71.43
CA PHE A 5 -6.72 5.63 70.10
C PHE A 5 -8.06 5.91 69.40
N LEU A 6 -9.17 6.06 70.13
CA LEU A 6 -10.47 6.35 69.51
C LEU A 6 -10.59 7.77 68.92
N LYS A 7 -9.87 8.77 69.46
CA LYS A 7 -9.97 10.16 68.98
C LYS A 7 -9.23 10.42 67.66
N ARG A 8 -8.25 9.59 67.29
CA ARG A 8 -7.54 9.69 65.99
C ARG A 8 -8.26 8.95 64.85
N GLY A 9 -8.98 7.86 65.15
CA GLY A 9 -9.77 7.12 64.15
C GLY A 9 -10.92 7.94 63.56
N CYS A 10 -11.70 8.64 64.39
CA CYS A 10 -12.84 9.44 63.90
C CYS A 10 -12.45 10.66 63.06
N ARG A 11 -11.27 11.27 63.30
CA ARG A 11 -10.81 12.42 62.49
C ARG A 11 -10.28 12.00 61.11
N LEU A 12 -9.79 10.77 60.96
CA LEU A 12 -9.35 10.24 59.66
C LEU A 12 -10.56 9.86 58.79
N MET A 13 -11.59 9.23 59.37
CA MET A 13 -12.83 8.88 58.66
C MET A 13 -13.59 10.13 58.17
N ALA A 14 -13.68 11.20 58.98
CA ALA A 14 -14.37 12.43 58.57
C ALA A 14 -13.67 13.17 57.41
N LYS A 15 -12.33 13.07 57.30
CA LYS A 15 -11.57 13.63 56.18
C LYS A 15 -11.71 12.81 54.90
N HIS A 16 -11.79 11.48 54.99
CA HIS A 16 -12.05 10.63 53.83
C HIS A 16 -13.50 10.74 53.34
N LEU A 17 -14.48 10.86 54.25
CA LEU A 17 -15.87 11.04 53.88
C LEU A 17 -16.11 12.38 53.17
N ARG A 18 -15.49 13.48 53.64
CA ARG A 18 -15.54 14.79 52.94
C ARG A 18 -14.84 14.78 51.59
N ARG A 19 -13.74 14.04 51.44
CA ARG A 19 -13.06 13.89 50.14
C ARG A 19 -13.87 13.04 49.16
N CYS A 20 -14.53 11.98 49.61
CA CYS A 20 -15.45 11.20 48.78
C CYS A 20 -16.71 11.99 48.41
N TYR A 21 -17.26 12.82 49.30
CA TYR A 21 -18.42 13.66 49.01
C TYR A 21 -18.07 14.81 48.04
N ALA A 22 -16.87 15.39 48.16
CA ALA A 22 -16.37 16.39 47.22
C ALA A 22 -16.06 15.78 45.84
N LEU A 23 -15.52 14.55 45.78
CA LEU A 23 -15.33 13.81 44.53
C LEU A 23 -16.66 13.42 43.89
N MET A 24 -17.65 12.99 44.68
CA MET A 24 -19.01 12.71 44.16
C MET A 24 -19.70 13.98 43.65
N LEU A 25 -19.54 15.13 44.31
CA LEU A 25 -20.08 16.41 43.83
C LEU A 25 -19.40 16.91 42.55
N ILE A 26 -18.09 16.68 42.39
CA ILE A 26 -17.38 17.00 41.14
C ILE A 26 -17.80 16.04 40.01
N VAL A 27 -18.08 14.77 40.32
CA VAL A 27 -18.58 13.78 39.34
C VAL A 27 -20.06 14.05 38.97
N PHE A 28 -20.88 14.55 39.91
CA PHE A 28 -22.28 14.93 39.62
C PHE A 28 -22.42 16.27 38.89
N PHE A 29 -21.50 17.22 39.09
CA PHE A 29 -21.43 18.47 38.30
C PHE A 29 -20.65 18.32 36.99
N ALA A 30 -19.98 17.19 36.77
CA ALA A 30 -19.36 16.82 35.50
C ALA A 30 -20.27 15.92 34.65
N GLN A 31 -21.59 16.11 34.70
CA GLN A 31 -22.43 15.65 33.60
C GLN A 31 -22.08 16.48 32.37
N PRO A 32 -21.58 15.87 31.28
CA PRO A 32 -21.42 16.59 30.04
C PRO A 32 -22.84 16.93 29.55
N LEU A 33 -23.25 18.17 29.75
CA LEU A 33 -24.25 18.78 28.89
C LEU A 33 -23.66 18.73 27.48
N PHE A 34 -23.90 17.64 26.77
CA PHE A 34 -23.79 17.55 25.32
C PHE A 34 -24.89 18.42 24.70
N ALA A 35 -24.86 19.71 25.00
CA ALA A 35 -25.43 20.72 24.13
C ALA A 35 -24.54 20.74 22.88
N ARG A 36 -24.81 19.82 21.94
CA ARG A 36 -24.35 19.96 20.56
C ARG A 36 -24.78 21.35 20.13
N ALA A 37 -23.80 22.23 19.91
CA ALA A 37 -24.08 23.59 19.51
C ALA A 37 -24.84 23.53 18.19
N GLU A 38 -25.80 24.44 18.06
CA GLU A 38 -26.56 24.67 16.85
C GLU A 38 -25.58 24.84 15.68
N GLU A 39 -25.59 23.89 14.74
CA GLU A 39 -24.84 23.96 13.49
C GLU A 39 -25.20 25.28 12.79
N SER A 40 -24.24 26.16 12.59
CA SER A 40 -24.50 27.50 12.08
C SER A 40 -25.14 27.43 10.68
N GLY A 41 -26.41 27.82 10.58
CA GLY A 41 -27.16 27.94 9.33
C GLY A 41 -28.00 26.73 8.93
N MET A 42 -27.97 25.63 9.70
CA MET A 42 -28.80 24.45 9.48
C MET A 42 -29.40 23.94 10.80
N HIS A 43 -30.66 23.57 10.74
CA HIS A 43 -31.48 23.30 11.90
C HIS A 43 -31.90 21.83 11.91
N ARG A 44 -31.63 21.21 13.06
CA ARG A 44 -32.01 19.83 13.34
C ARG A 44 -33.52 19.73 13.55
N GLY A 45 -34.16 18.95 12.69
CA GLY A 45 -35.57 18.57 12.72
C GLY A 45 -35.81 17.18 13.33
N PRO A 46 -36.98 16.59 13.06
CA PRO A 46 -37.36 15.25 13.50
C PRO A 46 -36.42 14.16 12.95
N SER A 47 -36.32 13.05 13.66
CA SER A 47 -35.62 11.83 13.22
C SER A 47 -36.61 10.78 12.74
N LEU A 48 -36.24 10.10 11.66
CA LEU A 48 -37.02 9.07 11.00
C LEU A 48 -36.24 7.79 10.82
N ARG A 49 -36.90 6.64 10.88
CA ARG A 49 -36.37 5.41 10.32
C ARG A 49 -37.14 5.11 9.03
N ILE A 50 -36.44 5.14 7.91
CA ILE A 50 -37.01 4.89 6.59
C ILE A 50 -36.39 3.60 6.07
N GLU A 51 -37.23 2.58 5.88
CA GLU A 51 -36.81 1.26 5.43
C GLU A 51 -37.54 0.91 4.13
N VAL A 52 -36.85 0.32 3.18
CA VAL A 52 -37.47 -0.27 1.99
C VAL A 52 -37.53 -1.76 2.20
N GLN A 53 -38.68 -2.36 1.96
CA GLN A 53 -38.89 -3.79 1.95
C GLN A 53 -39.05 -4.28 0.52
N ARG A 54 -38.22 -5.26 0.13
CA ARG A 54 -38.30 -5.98 -1.15
C ARG A 54 -38.47 -7.46 -0.86
N GLY A 55 -39.66 -8.00 -1.13
CA GLY A 55 -40.02 -9.35 -0.73
C GLY A 55 -39.88 -9.57 0.78
N ALA A 56 -39.05 -10.53 1.19
CA ALA A 56 -38.80 -10.86 2.59
C ALA A 56 -37.67 -10.01 3.23
N GLN A 57 -36.96 -9.20 2.45
CA GLN A 57 -35.80 -8.46 2.93
C GLN A 57 -36.13 -7.00 3.16
N ARG A 58 -35.47 -6.40 4.14
CA ARG A 58 -35.63 -4.99 4.48
C ARG A 58 -34.27 -4.32 4.62
N LEU A 59 -34.13 -3.14 4.02
CA LEU A 59 -32.92 -2.33 4.08
C LEU A 59 -33.26 -0.87 4.39
N PRO A 60 -32.43 -0.15 5.16
CA PRO A 60 -32.57 1.29 5.28
C PRO A 60 -32.51 1.98 3.91
N SER A 61 -33.28 3.05 3.70
CA SER A 61 -33.39 3.74 2.41
C SER A 61 -32.04 4.18 1.84
N PHE A 62 -31.10 4.62 2.70
CA PHE A 62 -29.75 5.03 2.30
C PHE A 62 -28.85 3.89 1.80
N ARG A 63 -29.28 2.63 1.92
CA ARG A 63 -28.64 1.45 1.31
C ARG A 63 -29.29 1.03 0.01
N VAL A 64 -30.42 1.62 -0.36
CA VAL A 64 -31.21 1.22 -1.52
C VAL A 64 -30.89 2.18 -2.66
N PRO A 65 -30.30 1.70 -3.77
CA PRO A 65 -29.91 2.58 -4.86
C PRO A 65 -31.12 3.07 -5.66
N LYS A 66 -32.14 2.23 -5.85
CA LYS A 66 -33.36 2.54 -6.60
C LYS A 66 -34.55 1.74 -6.07
N LEU A 67 -35.75 2.29 -6.24
CA LEU A 67 -37.00 1.61 -5.96
C LEU A 67 -37.47 0.81 -7.18
N GLU A 68 -38.17 -0.29 -6.92
CA GLU A 68 -38.77 -1.15 -7.92
C GLU A 68 -40.27 -1.39 -7.64
N PRO A 69 -41.08 -1.66 -8.68
CA PRO A 69 -42.46 -2.08 -8.49
C PRO A 69 -42.55 -3.30 -7.56
N GLY A 70 -43.39 -3.20 -6.53
CA GLY A 70 -43.54 -4.23 -5.48
C GLY A 70 -42.72 -3.97 -4.21
N ASP A 71 -41.87 -2.94 -4.19
CA ASP A 71 -41.24 -2.47 -2.95
C ASP A 71 -42.28 -1.79 -2.03
N SER A 72 -42.11 -1.93 -0.71
CA SER A 72 -42.85 -1.14 0.30
C SER A 72 -41.89 -0.24 1.08
N VAL A 73 -42.15 1.07 1.10
CA VAL A 73 -41.39 2.03 1.90
C VAL A 73 -42.07 2.22 3.25
N TRP A 74 -41.35 1.91 4.32
CA TRP A 74 -41.79 2.03 5.70
C TRP A 74 -41.18 3.27 6.34
N VAL A 75 -42.00 4.08 7.00
CA VAL A 75 -41.58 5.31 7.66
C VAL A 75 -42.01 5.27 9.12
N ASP A 76 -41.03 5.30 10.02
CA ASP A 76 -41.24 5.45 11.47
C ASP A 76 -40.71 6.79 11.95
N VAL A 77 -41.47 7.46 12.83
CA VAL A 77 -41.01 8.68 13.50
C VAL A 77 -40.46 8.36 14.88
N ASP A 78 -39.26 8.87 15.17
CA ASP A 78 -38.73 8.86 16.53
C ASP A 78 -39.49 9.90 17.37
N LEU A 79 -40.40 9.43 18.22
CA LEU A 79 -41.24 10.29 19.05
C LEU A 79 -40.43 11.15 20.04
N GLN A 80 -39.19 10.75 20.39
CA GLN A 80 -38.32 11.56 21.25
C GLN A 80 -37.70 12.75 20.51
N SER A 81 -37.68 12.71 19.18
CA SER A 81 -37.14 13.79 18.34
C SER A 81 -38.14 14.94 18.11
N ILE A 82 -39.40 14.72 18.45
CA ILE A 82 -40.50 15.68 18.31
C ILE A 82 -40.96 16.15 19.69
N GLY A 83 -41.29 17.44 19.84
CA GLY A 83 -41.74 17.99 21.12
C GLY A 83 -43.19 17.67 21.45
N ASP A 84 -43.61 17.92 22.70
CA ASP A 84 -44.90 17.56 23.34
C ASP A 84 -46.21 18.03 22.68
N GLN A 85 -46.15 18.71 21.53
CA GLN A 85 -47.33 19.06 20.74
C GLN A 85 -47.81 17.85 19.92
N GLN A 86 -49.07 17.83 19.47
CA GLN A 86 -49.55 16.79 18.55
C GLN A 86 -48.91 16.97 17.16
N TRP A 87 -48.56 15.86 16.50
CA TRP A 87 -47.93 15.85 15.18
C TRP A 87 -48.65 14.91 14.24
N VAL A 88 -48.58 15.23 12.94
CA VAL A 88 -49.07 14.39 11.85
C VAL A 88 -47.92 14.01 10.93
N LEU A 89 -47.92 12.74 10.53
CA LEU A 89 -47.08 12.21 9.45
C LEU A 89 -47.96 12.04 8.22
N VAL A 90 -47.53 12.60 7.09
CA VAL A 90 -48.15 12.38 5.78
C VAL A 90 -47.06 11.86 4.86
N ALA A 91 -47.25 10.70 4.24
CA ALA A 91 -46.31 10.21 3.25
C ALA A 91 -47.04 9.45 2.14
N GLY A 92 -46.40 9.36 0.99
CA GLY A 92 -47.04 8.88 -0.22
C GLY A 92 -46.10 8.85 -1.42
N THR A 93 -46.66 8.66 -2.60
CA THR A 93 -45.92 8.70 -3.87
C THR A 93 -46.46 9.76 -4.81
N LEU A 94 -45.54 10.36 -5.56
CA LEU A 94 -45.77 11.30 -6.65
C LEU A 94 -45.31 10.66 -7.95
N THR A 95 -46.12 10.75 -9.00
CA THR A 95 -45.72 10.37 -10.36
C THR A 95 -45.42 11.62 -11.17
N PRO A 96 -44.21 11.76 -11.75
CA PRO A 96 -43.86 12.89 -12.61
C PRO A 96 -44.76 12.93 -13.85
N THR A 97 -45.09 11.76 -14.39
CA THR A 97 -45.99 11.63 -15.54
C THR A 97 -47.43 11.44 -15.07
N GLY A 98 -48.30 12.41 -15.38
CA GLY A 98 -49.73 12.35 -15.01
C GLY A 98 -50.11 13.00 -13.67
N HIS A 99 -49.13 13.49 -12.89
CA HIS A 99 -49.37 14.22 -11.64
C HIS A 99 -50.27 13.46 -10.63
N HIS A 100 -50.19 12.12 -10.61
CA HIS A 100 -50.96 11.33 -9.67
C HIS A 100 -50.27 11.31 -8.31
N LEU A 101 -51.08 11.59 -7.27
CA LEU A 101 -50.68 11.59 -5.86
C LEU A 101 -51.41 10.46 -5.13
N THR A 102 -50.64 9.52 -4.57
CA THR A 102 -51.16 8.58 -3.57
C THR A 102 -50.56 8.93 -2.22
N TRP A 103 -51.33 8.80 -1.15
CA TRP A 103 -50.89 9.25 0.18
C TRP A 103 -51.61 8.50 1.29
N HIS A 104 -50.93 8.41 2.42
CA HIS A 104 -51.45 7.96 3.69
C HIS A 104 -51.03 8.94 4.79
N SER A 105 -51.81 9.01 5.86
CA SER A 105 -51.52 9.88 7.00
C SER A 105 -51.68 9.14 8.31
N LEU A 106 -50.87 9.53 9.30
CA LEU A 106 -50.86 8.96 10.62
C LEU A 106 -50.84 10.06 11.69
N ASP A 107 -51.72 9.90 12.67
CA ASP A 107 -51.65 10.66 13.92
C ASP A 107 -50.56 10.07 14.81
N LEU A 108 -49.50 10.84 15.06
CA LEU A 108 -48.36 10.39 15.86
C LEU A 108 -48.64 10.36 17.36
N SER A 109 -49.82 10.79 17.80
CA SER A 109 -50.32 10.56 19.17
C SER A 109 -50.98 9.19 19.36
N ALA A 110 -51.24 8.45 18.27
CA ALA A 110 -51.75 7.08 18.32
C ALA A 110 -50.63 6.06 18.60
N ALA A 111 -51.00 4.88 19.10
CA ALA A 111 -50.05 3.83 19.53
C ALA A 111 -49.19 3.24 18.39
N ASN A 112 -49.60 3.42 17.13
CA ASN A 112 -48.82 3.02 15.96
C ASN A 112 -48.21 4.28 15.30
N ASN A 113 -46.88 4.33 15.17
CA ASN A 113 -46.12 5.44 14.60
C ASN A 113 -45.46 5.09 13.25
N ARG A 114 -45.92 4.01 12.61
CA ARG A 114 -45.38 3.44 11.37
C ARG A 114 -46.36 3.61 10.22
N LEU A 115 -45.87 4.12 9.09
CA LEU A 115 -46.61 4.23 7.83
C LEU A 115 -45.96 3.36 6.75
N GLU A 116 -46.77 2.67 5.95
CA GLU A 116 -46.33 1.90 4.78
C GLU A 116 -46.75 2.63 3.50
N ILE A 117 -45.87 2.66 2.50
CA ILE A 117 -46.11 3.27 1.19
C ILE A 117 -45.75 2.22 0.12
N PRO A 118 -46.74 1.66 -0.59
CA PRO A 118 -46.45 0.70 -1.65
C PRO A 118 -45.95 1.41 -2.92
N ILE A 119 -44.91 0.85 -3.55
CA ILE A 119 -44.38 1.29 -4.83
C ILE A 119 -44.98 0.44 -5.94
N GLN A 120 -45.73 1.08 -6.85
CA GLN A 120 -46.44 0.41 -7.93
C GLN A 120 -45.74 0.55 -9.29
N SER A 121 -44.94 1.60 -9.47
CA SER A 121 -44.23 1.87 -10.72
C SER A 121 -42.85 2.47 -10.45
N ILE A 122 -41.94 2.33 -11.42
CA ILE A 122 -40.54 2.77 -11.31
C ILE A 122 -40.39 4.30 -11.30
N ASP A 123 -41.37 5.02 -11.81
CA ASP A 123 -41.39 6.48 -11.87
C ASP A 123 -41.99 7.14 -10.61
N GLN A 124 -42.45 6.34 -9.64
CA GLN A 124 -42.97 6.87 -8.37
C GLN A 124 -41.85 7.39 -7.47
N THR A 125 -41.97 8.67 -7.08
CA THR A 125 -41.11 9.32 -6.10
C THR A 125 -41.82 9.37 -4.75
N PRO A 126 -41.32 8.70 -3.70
CA PRO A 126 -41.91 8.82 -2.38
C PRO A 126 -41.61 10.19 -1.76
N PHE A 127 -42.52 10.67 -0.93
CA PHE A 127 -42.32 11.88 -0.13
C PHE A 127 -42.79 11.64 1.30
N VAL A 128 -42.19 12.38 2.25
CA VAL A 128 -42.52 12.34 3.67
C VAL A 128 -42.66 13.76 4.19
N ILE A 129 -43.78 14.06 4.84
CA ILE A 129 -44.06 15.35 5.46
C ILE A 129 -44.41 15.12 6.93
N ILE A 130 -43.73 15.85 7.82
CA ILE A 130 -43.97 15.82 9.25
C ILE A 130 -44.25 17.22 9.73
N ALA A 131 -45.42 17.41 10.31
CA ALA A 131 -45.88 18.72 10.72
C ALA A 131 -46.57 18.66 12.09
N PRO A 132 -46.41 19.67 12.94
CA PRO A 132 -47.21 19.76 14.15
C PRO A 132 -48.64 20.12 13.76
N GLN A 133 -49.61 19.66 14.52
CA GLN A 133 -51.02 19.98 14.33
C GLN A 133 -51.25 21.49 14.48
N LEU A 134 -52.03 22.07 13.57
CA LEU A 134 -52.38 23.49 13.63
C LEU A 134 -53.33 23.78 14.79
N ARG A 135 -53.24 24.99 15.31
CA ARG A 135 -54.23 25.55 16.24
C ARG A 135 -55.08 26.57 15.50
N ASN A 136 -56.38 26.60 15.77
CA ASN A 136 -57.28 27.61 15.25
C ASN A 136 -57.04 28.98 15.92
N LEU A 137 -57.74 30.02 15.47
CA LEU A 137 -57.63 31.39 15.98
C LEU A 137 -57.97 31.52 17.48
N PHE A 138 -58.64 30.52 18.07
CA PHE A 138 -58.98 30.46 19.49
C PHE A 138 -57.98 29.64 20.31
N GLY A 139 -56.87 29.18 19.71
CA GLY A 139 -55.84 28.38 20.37
C GLY A 139 -56.19 26.91 20.58
N LEU A 140 -57.32 26.44 20.03
CA LEU A 140 -57.72 25.03 20.07
C LEU A 140 -57.08 24.25 18.92
N ASN A 141 -56.73 22.99 19.12
CA ASN A 141 -56.19 22.15 18.06
C ASN A 141 -57.24 21.97 16.94
N THR A 142 -56.82 22.22 15.69
CA THR A 142 -57.61 21.86 14.49
C THR A 142 -57.74 20.34 14.38
N SER A 143 -58.71 19.82 13.63
CA SER A 143 -58.73 18.36 13.41
C SER A 143 -57.50 17.92 12.62
N ILE A 144 -56.97 16.71 12.91
CA ILE A 144 -55.82 16.15 12.19
C ILE A 144 -56.13 16.04 10.70
N ARG A 145 -57.37 15.65 10.36
CA ARG A 145 -57.86 15.61 8.99
C ARG A 145 -57.72 16.95 8.27
N THR A 146 -58.06 18.06 8.93
CA THR A 146 -57.90 19.41 8.36
C THR A 146 -56.44 19.75 8.11
N SER A 147 -55.54 19.40 9.04
CA SER A 147 -54.09 19.61 8.86
C SER A 147 -53.55 18.79 7.67
N VAL A 148 -54.01 17.54 7.51
CA VAL A 148 -53.64 16.67 6.38
C VAL A 148 -54.16 17.22 5.05
N GLU A 149 -55.42 17.65 4.98
CA GLU A 149 -56.03 18.20 3.77
C GLU A 149 -55.27 19.45 3.26
N LEU A 150 -54.87 20.35 4.16
CA LEU A 150 -54.06 21.54 3.82
C LEU A 150 -52.67 21.18 3.28
N ILE A 151 -52.01 20.20 3.89
CA ILE A 151 -50.71 19.70 3.42
C ILE A 151 -50.86 19.11 2.01
N LEU A 152 -51.87 18.28 1.79
CA LEU A 152 -52.10 17.62 0.50
C LEU A 152 -52.53 18.59 -0.60
N GLU A 153 -53.29 19.63 -0.28
CA GLU A 153 -53.63 20.69 -1.23
C GLU A 153 -52.35 21.38 -1.76
N SER A 154 -51.39 21.62 -0.87
CA SER A 154 -50.08 22.19 -1.23
C SER A 154 -49.29 21.24 -2.15
N VAL A 155 -49.35 19.92 -1.90
CA VAL A 155 -48.68 18.92 -2.75
C VAL A 155 -49.35 18.79 -4.12
N ARG A 156 -50.69 18.84 -4.16
CA ARG A 156 -51.48 18.72 -5.41
C ARG A 156 -51.36 19.95 -6.30
N SER A 157 -51.20 21.14 -5.72
CA SER A 157 -51.10 22.38 -6.49
C SER A 157 -49.82 22.45 -7.32
N ASP A 158 -48.71 21.89 -6.81
CA ASP A 158 -47.42 21.86 -7.50
C ASP A 158 -46.60 20.61 -7.16
N PRO A 159 -46.99 19.42 -7.68
CA PRO A 159 -46.30 18.17 -7.39
C PRO A 159 -44.86 18.13 -7.93
N GLN A 160 -44.58 18.86 -9.01
CA GLN A 160 -43.25 18.90 -9.62
C GLN A 160 -42.23 19.56 -8.69
N ARG A 161 -42.64 20.63 -8.01
CA ARG A 161 -41.79 21.33 -7.03
C ARG A 161 -41.40 20.47 -5.84
N PHE A 162 -42.26 19.53 -5.43
CA PHE A 162 -41.91 18.51 -4.43
C PHE A 162 -40.93 17.47 -4.99
N ILE A 163 -41.12 17.00 -6.23
CA ILE A 163 -40.16 16.09 -6.89
C ILE A 163 -38.77 16.74 -6.99
N ASP A 164 -38.70 18.03 -7.33
CA ASP A 164 -37.43 18.75 -7.41
C ASP A 164 -36.68 18.80 -6.06
N LEU A 165 -37.35 18.58 -4.93
CA LEU A 165 -36.69 18.47 -3.61
C LEU A 165 -35.75 17.27 -3.49
N GLN A 166 -35.83 16.28 -4.39
CA GLN A 166 -34.79 15.24 -4.48
C GLN A 166 -33.40 15.86 -4.71
N ARG A 167 -33.31 17.02 -5.37
CA ARG A 167 -32.04 17.74 -5.55
C ARG A 167 -31.43 18.19 -4.23
N VAL A 168 -32.25 18.47 -3.20
CA VAL A 168 -31.77 18.83 -1.86
C VAL A 168 -31.08 17.63 -1.20
N ASP A 169 -31.65 16.44 -1.35
CA ASP A 169 -31.06 15.19 -0.82
C ASP A 169 -29.83 14.74 -1.63
N LEU A 170 -29.81 14.96 -2.96
CA LEU A 170 -28.62 14.75 -3.79
C LEU A 170 -27.44 15.62 -3.36
N VAL A 171 -27.68 16.88 -2.99
CA VAL A 171 -26.63 17.77 -2.46
C VAL A 171 -26.13 17.30 -1.10
N ASN A 172 -26.99 16.70 -0.27
CA ASN A 172 -26.56 16.04 0.97
C ASN A 172 -25.66 14.81 0.73
N ALA A 173 -25.88 14.06 -0.35
CA ALA A 173 -24.94 13.02 -0.76
C ALA A 173 -23.55 13.59 -1.11
N ALA A 174 -23.50 14.78 -1.73
CA ALA A 174 -22.25 15.50 -1.99
C ALA A 174 -21.58 16.00 -0.70
N ILE A 175 -22.35 16.53 0.26
CA ILE A 175 -21.83 16.91 1.59
C ILE A 175 -21.20 15.69 2.28
N THR A 176 -21.90 14.55 2.27
CA THR A 176 -21.41 13.31 2.88
C THR A 176 -20.12 12.80 2.20
N ALA A 177 -20.01 12.93 0.87
CA ALA A 177 -18.79 12.57 0.15
C ALA A 177 -17.61 13.48 0.55
N LEU A 178 -17.84 14.79 0.66
CA LEU A 178 -16.83 15.74 1.13
C LEU A 178 -16.40 15.46 2.57
N GLU A 179 -17.35 15.20 3.47
CA GLU A 179 -17.10 14.82 4.88
C GLU A 179 -16.14 13.63 4.99
N ARG A 180 -16.42 12.54 4.27
CA ARG A 180 -15.53 11.35 4.25
C ARG A 180 -14.13 11.68 3.71
N GLY A 181 -14.04 12.57 2.73
CA GLY A 181 -12.78 13.07 2.19
C GLY A 181 -11.97 13.81 3.25
N PHE A 182 -12.60 14.77 3.93
CA PHE A 182 -11.98 15.51 5.03
C PHE A 182 -11.55 14.58 6.17
N ASP A 183 -12.37 13.61 6.55
CA ASP A 183 -12.01 12.64 7.60
C ASP A 183 -10.75 11.86 7.26
N THR A 184 -10.55 11.54 5.98
CA THR A 184 -9.35 10.84 5.52
C THR A 184 -8.11 11.71 5.72
N VAL A 185 -8.20 13.01 5.39
CA VAL A 185 -7.13 13.98 5.62
C VAL A 185 -6.85 14.17 7.11
N VAL A 186 -7.90 14.34 7.92
CA VAL A 186 -7.76 14.56 9.37
C VAL A 186 -7.12 13.36 10.06
N ARG A 187 -7.45 12.13 9.66
CA ARG A 187 -6.86 10.90 10.22
C ARG A 187 -5.36 10.72 9.92
N GLN A 188 -4.84 11.39 8.89
CA GLN A 188 -3.45 11.24 8.44
C GLN A 188 -2.50 12.31 9.01
N LEU A 189 -3.03 13.37 9.62
CA LEU A 189 -2.27 14.56 10.01
C LEU A 189 -2.41 14.84 11.51
N ASN A 190 -1.42 15.53 12.07
CA ASN A 190 -1.51 16.04 13.44
C ASN A 190 -2.59 17.14 13.54
N PRO A 191 -3.23 17.37 14.70
CA PRO A 191 -4.41 18.23 14.81
C PRO A 191 -4.26 19.66 14.24
N THR A 192 -3.10 20.29 14.43
CA THR A 192 -2.81 21.64 13.87
C THR A 192 -2.68 21.62 12.35
N GLN A 193 -1.92 20.65 11.81
CA GLN A 193 -1.77 20.44 10.37
C GLN A 193 -3.10 20.05 9.71
N ALA A 194 -3.90 19.22 10.38
CA ALA A 194 -5.22 18.84 9.93
C ALA A 194 -6.15 20.04 9.84
N ARG A 195 -6.12 20.95 10.84
CA ARG A 195 -6.90 22.18 10.82
C ARG A 195 -6.52 23.08 9.65
N ASP A 196 -5.23 23.33 9.46
CA ASP A 196 -4.74 24.17 8.37
C ASP A 196 -5.05 23.57 6.99
N ALA A 197 -4.92 22.24 6.87
CA ALA A 197 -5.27 21.50 5.65
C ALA A 197 -6.78 21.61 5.33
N VAL A 198 -7.65 21.44 6.33
CA VAL A 198 -9.10 21.56 6.17
C VAL A 198 -9.52 22.98 5.83
N VAL A 199 -8.94 24.00 6.47
CA VAL A 199 -9.20 25.41 6.16
C VAL A 199 -8.72 25.77 4.76
N SER A 200 -7.51 25.34 4.38
CA SER A 200 -6.96 25.53 3.04
C SER A 200 -7.83 24.87 1.97
N LEU A 201 -8.26 23.63 2.20
CA LEU A 201 -9.15 22.91 1.29
C LEU A 201 -10.53 23.58 1.20
N ALA A 202 -11.12 24.03 2.31
CA ALA A 202 -12.38 24.79 2.30
C ALA A 202 -12.25 26.11 1.52
N ALA A 203 -11.11 26.80 1.63
CA ALA A 203 -10.84 28.03 0.86
C ALA A 203 -10.82 27.78 -0.66
N LYS A 204 -10.38 26.59 -1.12
CA LYS A 204 -10.47 26.20 -2.54
C LYS A 204 -11.90 26.12 -3.06
N PHE A 205 -12.88 25.90 -2.18
CA PHE A 205 -14.30 25.97 -2.51
C PHE A 205 -14.89 27.40 -2.40
N GLY A 206 -14.06 28.43 -2.26
CA GLY A 206 -14.51 29.83 -2.13
C GLY A 206 -14.98 30.21 -0.72
N VAL A 207 -14.78 29.36 0.29
CA VAL A 207 -15.14 29.67 1.67
C VAL A 207 -14.09 30.60 2.29
N LYS A 208 -14.48 31.86 2.54
CA LYS A 208 -13.59 32.90 3.12
C LYS A 208 -13.15 32.59 4.55
N SER A 209 -14.03 32.02 5.35
CA SER A 209 -13.72 31.56 6.71
C SER A 209 -14.66 30.43 7.10
N VAL A 210 -14.14 29.42 7.79
CA VAL A 210 -14.93 28.33 8.36
C VAL A 210 -15.29 28.71 9.80
N ASN A 211 -16.53 28.44 10.23
CA ASN A 211 -16.98 28.76 11.57
C ASN A 211 -16.04 28.13 12.63
N PRO A 212 -15.48 28.92 13.57
CA PRO A 212 -14.66 28.39 14.67
C PRO A 212 -15.33 27.28 15.48
N ALA A 213 -16.67 27.24 15.54
CA ALA A 213 -17.42 26.20 16.22
C ALA A 213 -17.24 24.79 15.61
N CYS A 214 -16.77 24.69 14.36
CA CYS A 214 -16.41 23.42 13.72
C CYS A 214 -15.05 22.87 14.22
N PHE A 215 -14.26 23.66 14.96
CA PHE A 215 -12.96 23.27 15.50
C PHE A 215 -12.99 23.37 17.02
N ARG A 216 -13.29 22.27 17.72
CA ARG A 216 -13.40 22.25 19.19
C ARG A 216 -12.51 21.19 19.80
N GLN A 217 -11.76 21.57 20.84
CA GLN A 217 -10.97 20.66 21.69
C GLN A 217 -10.08 19.70 20.88
N GLU A 218 -9.31 20.25 19.93
CA GLU A 218 -8.42 19.50 19.01
C GLU A 218 -9.13 18.55 18.03
N ALA A 219 -10.45 18.42 18.10
CA ALA A 219 -11.26 17.69 17.13
C ALA A 219 -11.81 18.64 16.05
N ILE A 220 -11.87 18.12 14.83
CA ILE A 220 -12.41 18.81 13.66
C ILE A 220 -13.73 18.14 13.32
N ASP A 221 -14.82 18.89 13.35
CA ASP A 221 -16.12 18.45 12.87
C ASP A 221 -16.16 18.64 11.35
N THR A 222 -15.71 17.61 10.63
CA THR A 222 -15.59 17.58 9.17
C THR A 222 -16.94 17.78 8.48
N ALA A 223 -18.02 17.34 9.12
CA ALA A 223 -19.37 17.57 8.66
C ALA A 223 -19.78 19.04 8.74
N CYS A 224 -19.50 19.70 9.87
CA CYS A 224 -19.72 21.13 10.04
C CYS A 224 -18.99 21.93 8.95
N VAL A 225 -17.76 21.54 8.59
CA VAL A 225 -17.00 22.16 7.50
C VAL A 225 -17.63 21.89 6.13
N ALA A 226 -17.98 20.63 5.81
CA ALA A 226 -18.60 20.27 4.54
C ALA A 226 -19.93 20.99 4.32
N LEU A 227 -20.74 21.11 5.38
CA LEU A 227 -21.99 21.88 5.40
C LEU A 227 -21.74 23.38 5.12
N HIS A 228 -20.69 23.96 5.70
CA HIS A 228 -20.34 25.36 5.48
C HIS A 228 -19.87 25.63 4.04
N ILE A 229 -19.19 24.66 3.41
CA ILE A 229 -18.78 24.73 2.01
C ILE A 229 -19.99 24.79 1.09
N VAL A 230 -20.89 23.81 1.21
CA VAL A 230 -22.07 23.70 0.34
C VAL A 230 -23.11 24.79 0.63
N GLY A 231 -23.16 25.31 1.86
CA GLY A 231 -24.02 26.44 2.23
C GLY A 231 -23.49 27.82 1.84
N SER A 232 -22.25 27.93 1.33
CA SER A 232 -21.62 29.21 1.01
C SER A 232 -22.26 29.88 -0.22
N LYS A 233 -22.55 31.18 -0.11
CA LYS A 233 -23.01 32.00 -1.24
C LYS A 233 -21.91 32.23 -2.29
N ASP A 234 -20.65 32.23 -1.85
CA ASP A 234 -19.47 32.45 -2.67
C ASP A 234 -18.84 31.10 -3.12
N PHE A 235 -19.63 30.03 -3.20
CA PHE A 235 -19.13 28.72 -3.56
C PHE A 235 -18.48 28.74 -4.95
N LEU A 236 -17.27 28.19 -5.01
CA LEU A 236 -16.52 27.97 -6.24
C LEU A 236 -16.27 26.46 -6.39
N LEU A 237 -16.42 25.95 -7.61
CA LEU A 237 -15.98 24.59 -7.92
C LEU A 237 -14.44 24.59 -7.96
N PRO A 238 -13.77 23.78 -7.11
CA PRO A 238 -12.32 23.68 -7.13
C PRO A 238 -11.86 22.96 -8.40
N ALA A 239 -10.55 23.00 -8.66
CA ALA A 239 -9.96 22.26 -9.77
C ALA A 239 -10.19 20.74 -9.59
N ALA A 240 -10.29 20.01 -10.71
CA ALA A 240 -10.56 18.58 -10.70
C ALA A 240 -9.55 17.77 -9.86
N GLY A 241 -8.28 18.19 -9.83
CA GLY A 241 -7.24 17.57 -9.00
C GLY A 241 -7.49 17.72 -7.50
N ASP A 242 -7.97 18.87 -7.04
CA ASP A 242 -8.27 19.11 -5.61
C ASP A 242 -9.49 18.32 -5.15
N LEU A 243 -10.49 18.21 -6.02
CA LEU A 243 -11.68 17.41 -5.78
C LEU A 243 -11.33 15.91 -5.77
N ALA A 244 -10.47 15.47 -6.68
CA ALA A 244 -9.97 14.09 -6.74
C ALA A 244 -9.14 13.71 -5.50
N GLN A 245 -8.39 14.63 -4.89
CA GLN A 245 -7.71 14.38 -3.62
C GLN A 245 -8.68 14.16 -2.46
N SER A 246 -9.87 14.75 -2.53
CA SER A 246 -10.86 14.70 -1.46
C SER A 246 -11.79 13.50 -1.60
N VAL A 247 -12.31 13.23 -2.81
CA VAL A 247 -13.33 12.19 -3.05
C VAL A 247 -12.89 11.13 -4.05
N GLY A 248 -11.63 11.11 -4.48
CA GLY A 248 -11.13 10.18 -5.50
C GLY A 248 -11.44 10.64 -6.93
N ALA A 249 -10.56 10.28 -7.87
CA ALA A 249 -10.60 10.77 -9.26
C ALA A 249 -11.91 10.44 -9.99
N LYS A 250 -12.46 9.24 -9.79
CA LYS A 250 -13.70 8.81 -10.46
C LYS A 250 -14.95 9.54 -9.95
N GLN A 251 -15.07 9.76 -8.65
CA GLN A 251 -16.21 10.48 -8.07
C GLN A 251 -16.10 12.00 -8.21
N ALA A 252 -14.89 12.54 -8.44
CA ALA A 252 -14.69 13.98 -8.60
C ALA A 252 -15.50 14.56 -9.77
N ALA A 253 -15.48 13.93 -10.95
CA ALA A 253 -16.25 14.44 -12.10
C ALA A 253 -17.77 14.45 -11.82
N ASP A 254 -18.27 13.39 -11.18
CA ASP A 254 -19.68 13.28 -10.80
C ASP A 254 -20.09 14.27 -9.72
N LEU A 255 -19.24 14.45 -8.71
CA LEU A 255 -19.44 15.44 -7.66
C LEU A 255 -19.46 16.87 -8.22
N ALA A 256 -18.56 17.18 -9.14
CA ALA A 256 -18.51 18.49 -9.80
C ALA A 256 -19.78 18.76 -10.62
N GLY A 257 -20.24 17.77 -11.39
CA GLY A 257 -21.50 17.84 -12.15
C GLY A 257 -22.73 18.00 -11.24
N LEU A 258 -22.77 17.29 -10.12
CA LEU A 258 -23.89 17.39 -9.17
C LEU A 258 -23.93 18.76 -8.48
N LEU A 259 -22.79 19.24 -7.96
CA LEU A 259 -22.72 20.53 -7.29
C LEU A 259 -23.04 21.68 -8.25
N SER A 260 -22.47 21.67 -9.46
CA SER A 260 -22.76 22.72 -10.46
C SER A 260 -24.23 22.81 -10.85
N SER A 261 -24.94 21.67 -10.94
CA SER A 261 -26.34 21.63 -11.36
C SER A 261 -27.35 21.88 -10.24
N ASN A 262 -27.04 21.50 -9.00
CA ASN A 262 -28.02 21.48 -7.90
C ASN A 262 -27.76 22.47 -6.76
N LEU A 263 -26.57 23.06 -6.67
CA LEU A 263 -26.22 23.90 -5.53
C LEU A 263 -27.11 25.14 -5.40
N ARG A 264 -27.41 25.81 -6.52
CA ARG A 264 -28.33 26.97 -6.51
C ARG A 264 -29.70 26.58 -5.96
N PHE A 265 -30.20 25.41 -6.35
CA PHE A 265 -31.47 24.88 -5.85
C PHE A 265 -31.39 24.62 -4.35
N PHE A 266 -30.32 23.97 -3.85
CA PHE A 266 -30.13 23.76 -2.40
C PHE A 266 -30.06 25.09 -1.62
N VAL A 267 -29.38 26.09 -2.16
CA VAL A 267 -29.29 27.42 -1.54
C VAL A 267 -30.66 28.10 -1.48
N GLN A 268 -31.51 27.87 -2.48
CA GLN A 268 -32.84 28.47 -2.62
C GLN A 268 -33.98 27.56 -2.11
N ALA A 269 -33.70 26.33 -1.68
CA ALA A 269 -34.73 25.31 -1.42
C ALA A 269 -35.75 25.73 -0.35
N GLY A 270 -35.33 26.58 0.60
CA GLY A 270 -36.24 27.22 1.55
C GLY A 270 -37.26 28.11 0.85
N ASP A 271 -36.80 28.95 -0.10
CA ASP A 271 -37.65 29.82 -0.92
C ASP A 271 -38.52 29.02 -1.92
N VAL A 272 -38.04 27.84 -2.32
CA VAL A 272 -38.77 26.90 -3.16
C VAL A 272 -39.94 26.26 -2.43
N LEU A 273 -40.16 26.38 -1.12
CA LEU A 273 -41.45 25.97 -0.53
C LEU A 273 -42.07 27.05 0.38
N SER A 274 -41.39 28.18 0.59
CA SER A 274 -41.78 29.22 1.56
C SER A 274 -42.95 30.11 1.14
N GLN A 275 -43.74 29.76 0.13
CA GLN A 275 -45.04 30.39 -0.03
C GLN A 275 -45.90 29.95 1.15
N ARG A 276 -46.06 30.83 2.15
CA ARG A 276 -46.94 30.61 3.30
C ARG A 276 -48.29 30.13 2.79
N PHE A 277 -48.62 28.86 3.01
CA PHE A 277 -49.90 28.34 2.58
C PHE A 277 -50.94 28.76 3.61
N GLN A 278 -51.77 29.72 3.23
CA GLN A 278 -52.84 30.31 4.06
C GLN A 278 -52.36 30.81 5.44
N ASP A 279 -51.10 31.26 5.57
CA ASP A 279 -50.46 31.70 6.83
C ASP A 279 -50.41 30.65 7.96
N GLN A 280 -50.66 29.37 7.67
CA GLN A 280 -50.76 28.31 8.67
C GLN A 280 -49.53 27.41 8.74
N TYR A 281 -49.04 26.94 7.58
CA TYR A 281 -47.80 26.17 7.47
C TYR A 281 -46.75 26.90 6.66
N GLU A 282 -45.51 26.77 7.13
CA GLU A 282 -44.31 27.05 6.35
C GLU A 282 -43.56 25.73 6.12
N PHE A 283 -43.39 25.39 4.85
CA PHE A 283 -42.74 24.15 4.44
C PHE A 283 -41.22 24.31 4.47
N ALA A 284 -40.56 23.41 5.18
CA ALA A 284 -39.13 23.33 5.33
C ALA A 284 -38.59 22.17 4.48
N ALA A 285 -38.05 22.50 3.30
CA ALA A 285 -37.30 21.56 2.49
C ALA A 285 -36.15 20.98 3.32
N SER A 286 -36.18 19.67 3.53
CA SER A 286 -35.27 18.96 4.43
C SER A 286 -34.49 17.89 3.68
N PHE A 287 -33.24 17.67 4.07
CA PHE A 287 -32.45 16.51 3.63
C PHE A 287 -32.24 15.54 4.79
N GLY A 288 -32.04 14.27 4.47
CA GLY A 288 -31.90 13.21 5.45
C GLY A 288 -30.44 12.88 5.72
N ARG A 289 -30.00 12.97 6.97
CA ARG A 289 -28.65 12.57 7.35
C ARG A 289 -28.66 11.40 8.32
N VAL A 290 -27.88 10.38 8.01
CA VAL A 290 -27.72 9.20 8.86
C VAL A 290 -26.70 9.52 9.95
N LEU A 291 -27.08 9.29 11.20
CA LEU A 291 -26.13 9.33 12.32
C LEU A 291 -25.32 8.03 12.29
N GLU A 292 -23.98 8.12 12.29
CA GLU A 292 -23.12 6.92 12.27
C GLU A 292 -23.56 5.91 13.33
N SER A 293 -23.66 4.63 12.95
CA SER A 293 -24.20 3.49 13.73
C SER A 293 -25.72 3.43 13.97
N SER A 294 -26.50 4.41 13.50
CA SER A 294 -27.96 4.40 13.60
C SER A 294 -28.65 3.99 12.29
N GLU A 295 -29.77 3.28 12.38
CA GLU A 295 -30.71 3.09 11.26
C GLU A 295 -31.62 4.33 11.05
N GLN A 296 -31.45 5.37 11.87
CA GLN A 296 -32.21 6.60 11.79
C GLN A 296 -31.56 7.63 10.86
N THR A 297 -32.43 8.29 10.11
CA THR A 297 -32.18 9.48 9.30
C THR A 297 -32.75 10.69 10.03
N THR A 298 -31.90 11.59 10.51
CA THR A 298 -32.32 12.87 11.07
C THR A 298 -32.53 13.88 9.93
N LEU A 299 -33.66 14.59 9.97
CA LEU A 299 -33.94 15.64 9.00
C LEU A 299 -33.25 16.95 9.39
N PHE A 300 -32.64 17.61 8.41
CA PHE A 300 -32.03 18.93 8.56
C PHE A 300 -32.62 19.90 7.54
N SER A 301 -32.90 21.13 7.98
CA SER A 301 -33.43 22.20 7.14
C SER A 301 -32.67 23.51 7.39
N ARG A 302 -32.60 24.38 6.38
CA ARG A 302 -32.06 25.74 6.52
C ARG A 302 -33.05 26.72 7.14
N SER A 303 -34.34 26.39 7.16
CA SER A 303 -35.37 27.20 7.82
C SER A 303 -35.68 26.64 9.22
N ARG A 304 -35.63 27.50 10.25
CA ARG A 304 -36.15 27.21 11.61
C ARG A 304 -37.13 28.27 12.01
N PHE A 305 -38.34 27.84 12.35
CA PHE A 305 -39.26 28.68 13.09
C PHE A 305 -39.80 27.88 14.27
N ARG A 306 -39.11 27.99 15.41
CA ARG A 306 -39.57 27.38 16.67
C ARG A 306 -40.49 28.31 17.48
N ARG A 307 -40.67 29.57 17.07
CA ARG A 307 -41.48 30.57 17.79
C ARG A 307 -42.20 31.52 16.82
N GLY A 308 -43.52 31.43 16.78
CA GLY A 308 -44.43 32.20 15.94
C GLY A 308 -45.81 31.54 15.86
N SER A 309 -46.81 32.22 15.27
CA SER A 309 -48.11 31.62 14.92
C SER A 309 -48.00 30.58 13.79
N ILE A 310 -46.95 30.67 12.98
CA ILE A 310 -46.69 29.80 11.83
C ILE A 310 -45.94 28.56 12.29
N LYS A 311 -46.43 27.38 11.87
CA LYS A 311 -45.85 26.08 12.18
C LYS A 311 -44.96 25.56 11.05
N THR A 312 -43.82 24.94 11.37
CA THR A 312 -42.91 24.34 10.38
C THR A 312 -43.33 22.92 10.01
N ALA A 313 -43.56 22.67 8.73
CA ALA A 313 -43.76 21.34 8.16
C ALA A 313 -42.46 20.86 7.48
N TYR A 314 -41.81 19.82 8.01
CA TYR A 314 -40.59 19.28 7.43
C TYR A 314 -40.96 18.40 6.24
N VAL A 315 -40.40 18.71 5.07
CA VAL A 315 -40.62 17.96 3.83
C VAL A 315 -39.33 17.23 3.45
N TYR A 316 -39.38 15.92 3.36
CA TYR A 316 -38.28 15.07 2.93
C TYR A 316 -38.68 14.27 1.69
N VAL A 317 -37.87 14.37 0.65
CA VAL A 317 -38.06 13.61 -0.60
C VAL A 317 -36.73 12.93 -0.91
N PRO A 318 -36.61 11.61 -0.67
CA PRO A 318 -35.34 10.90 -0.84
C PRO A 318 -34.92 10.86 -2.31
N ALA A 319 -33.62 11.02 -2.52
CA ALA A 319 -33.03 10.84 -3.84
C ALA A 319 -32.54 9.42 -4.06
N TRP A 320 -32.72 8.94 -5.29
CA TRP A 320 -32.28 7.61 -5.73
C TRP A 320 -31.17 7.74 -6.78
N PHE A 321 -30.34 6.71 -6.90
CA PHE A 321 -29.28 6.65 -7.89
C PHE A 321 -29.86 6.33 -9.28
N PRO A 322 -29.75 7.24 -10.26
CA PRO A 322 -30.47 7.10 -11.54
C PRO A 322 -29.76 6.21 -12.56
N HIS A 323 -28.59 5.66 -12.24
CA HIS A 323 -27.79 4.83 -13.15
C HIS A 323 -27.83 3.37 -12.73
N ASN A 324 -27.41 2.50 -13.66
CA ASN A 324 -27.25 1.08 -13.38
C ASN A 324 -26.18 0.84 -12.31
N GLU A 325 -26.30 -0.31 -11.64
CA GLU A 325 -25.32 -0.78 -10.66
C GLU A 325 -23.90 -0.74 -11.26
N PRO A 326 -22.92 -0.10 -10.60
CA PRO A 326 -21.55 -0.08 -11.07
C PRO A 326 -20.93 -1.47 -10.90
N SER A 327 -20.32 -1.99 -11.96
CA SER A 327 -19.68 -3.31 -11.86
C SER A 327 -18.36 -3.22 -11.10
N LEU A 328 -18.11 -4.23 -10.27
CA LEU A 328 -16.97 -4.29 -9.37
C LEU A 328 -16.12 -5.50 -9.74
N LYS A 329 -14.85 -5.26 -10.08
CA LYS A 329 -13.89 -6.30 -10.49
C LYS A 329 -12.62 -6.19 -9.66
N LEU A 330 -11.86 -7.27 -9.56
CA LEU A 330 -10.51 -7.23 -8.98
C LEU A 330 -9.53 -6.60 -9.99
N ALA A 331 -8.85 -5.54 -9.58
CA ALA A 331 -7.76 -4.95 -10.33
C ALA A 331 -6.51 -5.83 -10.15
N ASN A 332 -5.78 -6.12 -11.23
CA ASN A 332 -4.48 -6.82 -11.18
C ASN A 332 -4.43 -8.04 -10.23
N LYS A 333 -4.94 -9.19 -10.67
CA LYS A 333 -5.00 -10.44 -9.90
C LYS A 333 -3.63 -11.10 -9.62
N LYS A 334 -2.53 -10.50 -10.07
CA LYS A 334 -1.20 -11.13 -10.01
C LYS A 334 -0.50 -10.80 -8.70
N HIS A 335 -0.12 -11.85 -7.97
CA HIS A 335 0.83 -11.82 -6.84
C HIS A 335 0.40 -10.93 -5.66
N LEU A 336 -0.80 -11.17 -5.11
CA LEU A 336 -1.29 -10.44 -3.93
C LEU A 336 -0.72 -11.04 -2.65
N CYS A 337 -0.22 -10.18 -1.76
CA CYS A 337 0.26 -10.60 -0.45
C CYS A 337 -0.86 -10.56 0.58
N LEU A 338 -1.01 -11.62 1.38
CA LEU A 338 -2.06 -11.71 2.40
C LEU A 338 -1.94 -10.58 3.45
N HIS A 339 -0.71 -10.25 3.84
CA HIS A 339 -0.43 -9.20 4.83
C HIS A 339 -0.70 -7.77 4.35
N ASP A 340 -0.97 -7.56 3.06
CA ASP A 340 -1.41 -6.25 2.59
C ASP A 340 -2.76 -5.87 3.19
N GLY A 341 -3.59 -6.86 3.54
CA GLY A 341 -4.89 -6.63 4.17
C GLY A 341 -5.89 -5.93 3.26
N TYR A 342 -5.67 -5.94 1.95
CA TYR A 342 -6.67 -5.45 1.00
C TYR A 342 -6.61 -6.18 -0.34
N LEU A 343 -7.75 -6.20 -1.02
CA LEU A 343 -7.85 -6.58 -2.42
C LEU A 343 -7.98 -5.32 -3.28
N PRO A 344 -7.15 -5.15 -4.32
CA PRO A 344 -7.30 -4.06 -5.27
C PRO A 344 -8.58 -4.25 -6.10
N ILE A 345 -9.39 -3.21 -6.18
CA ILE A 345 -10.69 -3.20 -6.85
C ILE A 345 -10.64 -2.25 -8.05
N GLN A 346 -11.43 -2.53 -9.07
CA GLN A 346 -11.72 -1.63 -10.17
C GLN A 346 -13.23 -1.51 -10.35
N PHE A 347 -13.68 -0.27 -10.44
CA PHE A 347 -15.07 0.05 -10.76
C PHE A 347 -15.22 0.35 -12.24
N GLU A 348 -16.25 -0.19 -12.88
CA GLU A 348 -16.72 0.19 -14.21
C GLU A 348 -18.15 0.74 -14.15
N GLY A 349 -18.41 1.82 -14.87
CA GLY A 349 -19.67 2.56 -14.80
C GLY A 349 -19.58 3.80 -13.91
N ARG A 350 -20.72 4.47 -13.72
CA ARG A 350 -20.83 5.71 -12.96
C ARG A 350 -20.90 5.40 -11.48
N LEU A 351 -20.14 6.09 -10.62
CA LEU A 351 -20.13 5.80 -9.18
C LEU A 351 -21.16 6.64 -8.42
N PRO A 352 -21.93 6.06 -7.48
CA PRO A 352 -22.75 6.83 -6.58
C PRO A 352 -21.88 7.59 -5.57
N LEU A 353 -22.34 8.77 -5.14
CA LEU A 353 -21.72 9.52 -4.03
C LEU A 353 -22.06 8.88 -2.66
N MET A 354 -23.27 8.29 -2.57
CA MET A 354 -23.68 7.48 -1.44
C MET A 354 -23.10 6.06 -1.54
N ASN A 355 -22.75 5.48 -0.40
CA ASN A 355 -22.24 4.12 -0.35
C ASN A 355 -23.39 3.11 -0.16
N TYR A 356 -23.91 2.60 -1.27
CA TYR A 356 -24.93 1.54 -1.24
C TYR A 356 -24.34 0.13 -1.04
N TRP A 357 -23.00 -0.01 -1.08
CA TRP A 357 -22.35 -1.29 -0.81
C TRP A 357 -22.28 -1.58 0.69
N HIS A 358 -22.61 -2.82 1.06
CA HIS A 358 -22.59 -3.26 2.45
C HIS A 358 -22.46 -4.78 2.58
N ALA A 359 -22.39 -5.25 3.83
CA ALA A 359 -22.33 -6.67 4.19
C ALA A 359 -21.20 -7.43 3.47
N TRP A 360 -20.03 -6.79 3.37
CA TRP A 360 -18.84 -7.38 2.78
C TRP A 360 -18.33 -8.56 3.60
N TRP A 361 -17.88 -9.59 2.90
CA TRP A 361 -17.33 -10.80 3.47
C TRP A 361 -16.15 -11.30 2.65
N ILE A 362 -15.25 -12.01 3.32
CA ILE A 362 -14.16 -12.75 2.71
C ILE A 362 -14.19 -14.18 3.24
N LYS A 363 -14.08 -15.14 2.34
CA LYS A 363 -14.13 -16.56 2.65
C LYS A 363 -12.93 -17.26 2.01
N PRO A 364 -12.02 -17.84 2.80
CA PRO A 364 -10.96 -18.67 2.24
C PRO A 364 -11.55 -19.97 1.66
N THR A 365 -11.28 -20.25 0.40
CA THR A 365 -11.56 -21.53 -0.25
C THR A 365 -10.33 -22.42 -0.19
N ASP A 366 -10.51 -23.65 0.29
CA ASP A 366 -9.46 -24.66 0.22
C ASP A 366 -9.62 -25.43 -1.09
N VAL A 367 -8.68 -25.20 -2.02
CA VAL A 367 -8.66 -25.81 -3.35
C VAL A 367 -8.24 -27.28 -3.29
N GLN A 368 -7.60 -27.74 -2.20
CA GLN A 368 -7.04 -29.09 -2.13
C GLN A 368 -7.81 -30.07 -1.23
N SER A 369 -8.45 -29.61 -0.15
CA SER A 369 -9.23 -30.51 0.73
C SER A 369 -10.70 -30.68 0.32
N GLY A 370 -11.20 -29.86 -0.62
CA GLY A 370 -12.62 -29.81 -0.97
C GLY A 370 -13.52 -29.32 0.19
N PHE A 371 -12.93 -28.97 1.35
CA PHE A 371 -13.63 -28.45 2.50
C PHE A 371 -13.71 -26.93 2.40
N ALA A 372 -14.87 -26.43 1.98
CA ALA A 372 -15.19 -25.03 2.16
C ALA A 372 -15.28 -24.74 3.67
N SER A 373 -14.47 -23.79 4.15
CA SER A 373 -14.56 -23.36 5.55
C SER A 373 -16.01 -22.96 5.88
N PRO A 374 -16.57 -23.39 7.01
CA PRO A 374 -17.88 -22.89 7.46
C PRO A 374 -17.81 -21.42 7.89
N THR A 375 -16.61 -20.87 8.11
CA THR A 375 -16.40 -19.49 8.57
C THR A 375 -16.21 -18.53 7.40
N SER A 376 -17.29 -17.88 6.96
CA SER A 376 -17.19 -16.61 6.24
C SER A 376 -16.79 -15.52 7.24
N PHE A 377 -15.70 -14.80 6.99
CA PHE A 377 -15.28 -13.69 7.83
C PHE A 377 -16.05 -12.42 7.43
N ARG A 378 -16.79 -11.83 8.37
CA ARG A 378 -17.52 -10.56 8.19
C ARG A 378 -16.68 -9.35 8.63
N TYR A 379 -15.44 -9.25 8.15
CA TYR A 379 -14.52 -8.18 8.52
C TYR A 379 -13.95 -7.42 7.31
N ALA A 380 -14.64 -7.47 6.17
CA ALA A 380 -14.23 -6.73 4.99
C ALA A 380 -14.97 -5.39 4.90
N ASN A 381 -14.30 -4.36 4.37
CA ASN A 381 -14.87 -3.04 4.14
C ASN A 381 -14.37 -2.46 2.81
N LEU A 382 -15.29 -1.99 1.97
CA LEU A 382 -14.95 -1.34 0.71
C LEU A 382 -14.61 0.13 0.92
N LEU A 383 -13.38 0.52 0.56
CA LEU A 383 -12.91 1.89 0.49
C LEU A 383 -12.94 2.36 -0.96
N ILE A 384 -14.08 2.93 -1.38
CA ILE A 384 -14.32 3.34 -2.78
C ILE A 384 -13.24 4.31 -3.29
N HIS A 385 -12.90 5.33 -2.50
CA HIS A 385 -11.92 6.36 -2.88
C HIS A 385 -10.51 5.82 -3.09
N GLN A 386 -10.18 4.72 -2.42
CA GLN A 386 -8.87 4.07 -2.52
C GLN A 386 -8.87 2.90 -3.50
N GLU A 387 -10.03 2.54 -4.05
CA GLU A 387 -10.24 1.37 -4.89
C GLU A 387 -9.73 0.08 -4.21
N ARG A 388 -10.05 -0.09 -2.92
CA ARG A 388 -9.59 -1.21 -2.09
C ARG A 388 -10.72 -1.84 -1.30
N LEU A 389 -10.74 -3.17 -1.26
CA LEU A 389 -11.54 -3.94 -0.30
C LEU A 389 -10.61 -4.39 0.83
N VAL A 390 -10.67 -3.71 1.98
CA VAL A 390 -9.80 -3.96 3.14
C VAL A 390 -10.38 -5.09 3.99
N PHE A 391 -9.53 -5.95 4.52
CA PHE A 391 -9.89 -7.06 5.41
C PHE A 391 -8.86 -7.23 6.53
N ASP A 392 -9.24 -7.93 7.60
CA ASP A 392 -8.33 -8.29 8.70
C ASP A 392 -7.36 -9.40 8.24
N ALA A 393 -6.16 -9.00 7.83
CA ALA A 393 -5.10 -9.89 7.40
C ALA A 393 -4.65 -10.85 8.51
N ASP A 394 -4.59 -10.39 9.76
CA ASP A 394 -4.10 -11.20 10.88
C ASP A 394 -5.10 -12.32 11.22
N ALA A 395 -6.40 -12.03 11.17
CA ALA A 395 -7.45 -13.04 11.33
C ALA A 395 -7.37 -14.11 10.24
N LEU A 396 -7.18 -13.70 8.98
CA LEU A 396 -7.06 -14.62 7.87
C LEU A 396 -5.76 -15.44 7.94
N MET A 397 -4.67 -14.83 8.39
CA MET A 397 -3.36 -15.49 8.56
C MET A 397 -3.39 -16.54 9.69
N ARG A 398 -4.12 -16.29 10.78
CA ARG A 398 -4.29 -17.31 11.84
C ARG A 398 -5.05 -18.53 11.33
N ASP A 399 -6.10 -18.32 10.54
CA ASP A 399 -6.86 -19.40 9.89
C ASP A 399 -5.99 -20.16 8.87
N ALA A 400 -5.20 -19.43 8.07
CA ALA A 400 -4.21 -19.96 7.14
C ALA A 400 -3.21 -20.90 7.82
N MET A 401 -2.52 -20.41 8.86
CA MET A 401 -1.51 -21.16 9.58
C MET A 401 -2.11 -22.36 10.35
N ALA A 402 -3.32 -22.20 10.90
CA ALA A 402 -4.01 -23.32 11.55
C ALA A 402 -4.28 -24.47 10.57
N ARG A 403 -4.61 -24.17 9.31
CA ARG A 403 -4.80 -25.19 8.26
C ARG A 403 -3.50 -25.82 7.81
N GLU A 404 -2.43 -25.05 7.63
CA GLU A 404 -1.10 -25.62 7.34
C GLU A 404 -0.69 -26.64 8.43
N ALA A 405 -0.91 -26.30 9.69
CA ALA A 405 -0.61 -27.18 10.82
C ALA A 405 -1.44 -28.48 10.83
N MET A 406 -2.69 -28.44 10.36
CA MET A 406 -3.56 -29.62 10.27
C MET A 406 -3.24 -30.51 9.07
N HIS A 407 -2.89 -29.94 7.92
CA HIS A 407 -2.68 -30.69 6.68
C HIS A 407 -1.21 -31.05 6.41
N GLY A 408 -0.28 -30.61 7.27
CA GLY A 408 1.16 -30.91 7.15
C GLY A 408 1.82 -30.31 5.91
N SER A 409 1.18 -29.33 5.30
CA SER A 409 1.55 -28.81 3.98
C SER A 409 2.33 -27.51 4.06
N THR A 410 3.30 -27.32 3.16
CA THR A 410 4.10 -26.09 3.02
C THR A 410 3.43 -25.02 2.15
N HIS A 411 2.09 -24.99 2.11
CA HIS A 411 1.32 -24.18 1.18
C HIS A 411 1.41 -22.69 1.50
N THR A 412 2.22 -21.98 0.71
CA THR A 412 2.37 -20.52 0.79
C THR A 412 1.24 -19.73 0.11
N ARG A 413 0.08 -20.36 -0.12
CA ARG A 413 -1.02 -19.84 -0.94
C ARG A 413 -2.37 -20.24 -0.39
N ILE A 414 -3.29 -19.28 -0.31
CA ILE A 414 -4.71 -19.51 -0.03
C ILE A 414 -5.55 -18.81 -1.09
N GLU A 415 -6.52 -19.52 -1.64
CA GLU A 415 -7.54 -18.91 -2.48
C GLU A 415 -8.59 -18.26 -1.58
N VAL A 416 -9.00 -17.05 -1.91
CA VAL A 416 -10.07 -16.35 -1.21
C VAL A 416 -11.15 -15.94 -2.18
N GLN A 417 -12.38 -16.10 -1.74
CA GLN A 417 -13.56 -15.57 -2.39
C GLN A 417 -14.07 -14.38 -1.56
N ALA A 418 -14.33 -13.27 -2.22
CA ALA A 418 -14.89 -12.09 -1.60
C ALA A 418 -16.24 -11.74 -2.22
N GLY A 419 -17.12 -11.15 -1.43
CA GLY A 419 -18.43 -10.73 -1.90
C GLY A 419 -19.08 -9.74 -0.94
N GLY A 420 -20.22 -9.23 -1.34
CA GLY A 420 -20.97 -8.23 -0.59
C GLY A 420 -22.35 -8.06 -1.18
N ARG A 421 -22.94 -6.89 -0.95
CA ARG A 421 -24.24 -6.52 -1.51
C ARG A 421 -24.24 -5.07 -1.98
N TYR A 422 -25.02 -4.79 -3.02
CA TYR A 422 -25.35 -3.43 -3.46
C TYR A 422 -26.87 -3.26 -3.40
N GLY A 423 -27.33 -2.59 -2.34
CA GLY A 423 -28.72 -2.68 -1.93
C GLY A 423 -29.15 -4.15 -1.74
N PHE A 424 -30.19 -4.57 -2.45
CA PHE A 424 -30.70 -5.94 -2.35
C PHE A 424 -29.91 -6.96 -3.17
N GLU A 425 -29.11 -6.52 -4.14
CA GLU A 425 -28.39 -7.44 -5.02
C GLU A 425 -27.14 -8.00 -4.35
N SER A 426 -26.84 -9.26 -4.62
CA SER A 426 -25.62 -9.93 -4.14
C SER A 426 -24.50 -9.75 -5.14
N ILE A 427 -23.34 -9.31 -4.65
CA ILE A 427 -22.12 -9.18 -5.44
C ILE A 427 -21.15 -10.27 -5.03
N GLN A 428 -20.57 -10.92 -6.03
CA GLN A 428 -19.52 -11.92 -5.83
C GLN A 428 -18.35 -11.57 -6.73
N LEU A 429 -17.17 -11.48 -6.12
CA LEU A 429 -15.92 -11.28 -6.83
C LEU A 429 -15.34 -12.63 -7.25
N GLU A 430 -14.58 -12.59 -8.33
CA GLU A 430 -13.81 -13.75 -8.75
C GLU A 430 -12.83 -14.17 -7.65
N PRO A 431 -12.60 -15.49 -7.46
CA PRO A 431 -11.60 -15.96 -6.51
C PRO A 431 -10.20 -15.42 -6.83
N VAL A 432 -9.39 -15.22 -5.79
CA VAL A 432 -8.03 -14.72 -5.93
C VAL A 432 -7.07 -15.42 -4.97
N ASP A 433 -5.85 -15.66 -5.44
CA ASP A 433 -4.79 -16.25 -4.65
C ASP A 433 -4.08 -15.17 -3.80
N LEU A 434 -4.07 -15.39 -2.49
CA LEU A 434 -3.26 -14.64 -1.53
C LEU A 434 -2.05 -15.48 -1.12
N TRP A 435 -0.87 -14.86 -1.17
CA TRP A 435 0.40 -15.49 -0.84
C TRP A 435 0.90 -15.06 0.54
N PHE A 436 1.54 -15.98 1.25
CA PHE A 436 2.14 -15.72 2.55
C PHE A 436 3.38 -16.62 2.78
N PRO A 437 4.38 -16.15 3.55
CA PRO A 437 5.61 -16.91 3.75
C PRO A 437 5.40 -18.14 4.64
N SER A 438 6.05 -19.26 4.27
CA SER A 438 6.20 -20.47 5.10
C SER A 438 7.69 -20.82 5.26
N LYS A 439 8.02 -21.86 6.04
CA LYS A 439 9.40 -22.22 6.46
C LYS A 439 10.40 -22.59 5.35
N ALA A 440 10.04 -22.47 4.06
CA ALA A 440 10.87 -22.86 2.93
C ALA A 440 10.96 -21.78 1.82
N ALA A 441 10.68 -20.52 2.13
CA ALA A 441 10.58 -19.49 1.09
C ALA A 441 11.94 -19.11 0.50
N MET A 442 13.04 -19.22 1.26
CA MET A 442 14.38 -18.86 0.79
C MET A 442 14.84 -19.66 -0.44
N GLY A 443 14.60 -20.97 -0.46
CA GLY A 443 14.96 -21.83 -1.60
C GLY A 443 14.11 -21.60 -2.86
N LEU A 444 12.90 -21.07 -2.71
CA LEU A 444 12.00 -20.72 -3.81
C LEU A 444 12.35 -19.34 -4.40
N LEU A 445 12.78 -18.41 -3.54
CA LEU A 445 12.93 -17.00 -3.88
C LEU A 445 14.30 -16.61 -4.41
N LEU A 446 15.38 -17.31 -4.02
CA LEU A 446 16.72 -16.86 -4.33
C LEU A 446 17.44 -17.80 -5.30
N ARG A 447 18.08 -17.21 -6.32
CA ARG A 447 19.04 -17.88 -7.21
C ARG A 447 20.38 -17.16 -7.18
N GLY A 448 21.46 -17.90 -7.40
CA GLY A 448 22.82 -17.37 -7.41
C GLY A 448 23.51 -17.34 -6.04
N GLN A 449 22.84 -17.79 -4.98
CA GLN A 449 23.34 -17.85 -3.60
C GLN A 449 24.67 -18.62 -3.42
N HIS A 450 24.98 -19.52 -4.35
CA HIS A 450 26.23 -20.30 -4.31
C HIS A 450 27.41 -19.61 -5.00
N HIS A 451 27.23 -18.47 -5.67
CA HIS A 451 28.27 -17.83 -6.50
C HIS A 451 28.87 -16.55 -5.91
N LEU A 452 28.67 -16.31 -4.62
CA LEU A 452 29.19 -15.14 -3.91
C LEU A 452 30.71 -15.24 -3.68
N ASN A 453 31.48 -14.24 -4.11
CA ASN A 453 32.93 -14.15 -3.93
C ASN A 453 33.29 -12.86 -3.19
N ALA A 454 34.21 -12.98 -2.24
CA ALA A 454 34.78 -11.84 -1.53
C ALA A 454 35.51 -10.89 -2.49
N SER A 455 35.62 -9.62 -2.10
CA SER A 455 36.32 -8.55 -2.83
C SER A 455 35.78 -8.26 -4.24
N GLU A 456 34.54 -8.62 -4.53
CA GLU A 456 33.90 -8.49 -5.85
C GLU A 456 32.46 -7.97 -5.76
N LEU A 457 31.99 -7.38 -6.86
CA LEU A 457 30.57 -7.15 -7.08
C LEU A 457 29.90 -8.45 -7.51
N ASN A 458 28.93 -8.90 -6.74
CA ASN A 458 28.18 -10.14 -6.96
C ASN A 458 26.74 -9.83 -7.39
N HIS A 459 26.10 -10.83 -7.98
CA HIS A 459 24.69 -10.75 -8.36
C HIS A 459 23.91 -11.92 -7.79
N MET A 460 22.79 -11.61 -7.14
CA MET A 460 21.80 -12.60 -6.69
C MET A 460 20.45 -12.25 -7.30
N VAL A 461 19.66 -13.23 -7.67
CA VAL A 461 18.37 -13.01 -8.34
C VAL A 461 17.25 -13.40 -7.40
N VAL A 462 16.34 -12.46 -7.15
CA VAL A 462 15.03 -12.74 -6.59
C VAL A 462 14.15 -13.25 -7.74
N THR A 463 13.70 -14.48 -7.63
CA THR A 463 12.96 -15.17 -8.68
C THR A 463 11.60 -14.53 -8.92
N ASP A 464 11.08 -14.73 -10.14
CA ASP A 464 9.69 -14.42 -10.49
C ASP A 464 8.73 -15.47 -9.89
N HIS A 465 8.75 -15.54 -8.56
CA HIS A 465 7.83 -16.35 -7.77
C HIS A 465 6.82 -15.42 -7.09
N PRO A 466 5.54 -15.78 -6.98
CA PRO A 466 4.52 -14.93 -6.36
C PRO A 466 4.85 -14.41 -4.96
N LEU A 467 5.56 -15.21 -4.15
CA LEU A 467 6.05 -14.80 -2.83
C LEU A 467 7.03 -13.62 -2.84
N SER A 468 7.69 -13.33 -3.96
CA SER A 468 8.62 -12.20 -4.07
C SER A 468 7.90 -10.86 -3.87
N HIS A 469 6.60 -10.79 -4.14
CA HIS A 469 5.78 -9.60 -3.89
C HIS A 469 5.45 -9.38 -2.42
N CYS A 470 5.53 -10.43 -1.58
CA CYS A 470 5.45 -10.34 -0.12
C CYS A 470 6.77 -9.97 0.55
N LEU A 471 7.88 -9.98 -0.20
CA LEU A 471 9.20 -9.67 0.31
C LEU A 471 9.31 -8.15 0.55
N ASP A 472 9.66 -7.76 1.77
CA ASP A 472 9.82 -6.38 2.18
C ASP A 472 11.29 -5.98 2.20
N GLU A 473 12.18 -6.89 2.61
CA GLU A 473 13.61 -6.63 2.66
C GLU A 473 14.45 -7.90 2.54
N VAL A 474 15.57 -7.80 1.81
CA VAL A 474 16.68 -8.78 1.82
C VAL A 474 17.88 -8.15 2.49
N ARG A 475 18.44 -8.80 3.52
CA ARG A 475 19.68 -8.38 4.16
C ARG A 475 20.74 -9.47 4.12
N LEU A 476 22.00 -9.05 4.04
CA LEU A 476 23.15 -9.89 4.34
C LEU A 476 23.89 -9.32 5.53
N LEU A 477 24.28 -10.19 6.46
CA LEU A 477 25.01 -9.85 7.67
C LEU A 477 26.32 -10.63 7.77
N SER A 478 27.42 -9.93 8.02
CA SER A 478 28.70 -10.52 8.35
C SER A 478 29.06 -10.14 9.78
N ALA A 479 29.34 -11.13 10.63
CA ALA A 479 29.60 -10.93 12.06
C ALA A 479 28.54 -10.05 12.77
N GLY A 480 27.27 -10.18 12.38
CA GLY A 480 26.14 -9.40 12.93
C GLY A 480 25.99 -7.97 12.38
N GLN A 481 26.90 -7.51 11.51
CA GLN A 481 26.79 -6.21 10.84
C GLN A 481 26.17 -6.36 9.45
N THR A 482 25.22 -5.47 9.11
CA THR A 482 24.59 -5.46 7.79
C THR A 482 25.60 -5.00 6.73
N ILE A 483 25.94 -5.89 5.80
CA ILE A 483 26.83 -5.62 4.66
C ILE A 483 26.06 -5.34 3.38
N PHE A 484 24.78 -5.73 3.32
CA PHE A 484 23.89 -5.45 2.19
C PHE A 484 22.44 -5.37 2.68
N SER A 485 21.65 -4.45 2.11
CA SER A 485 20.21 -4.36 2.32
C SER A 485 19.53 -3.89 1.04
N ASN A 486 18.43 -4.55 0.66
CA ASN A 486 17.55 -4.12 -0.41
C ASN A 486 16.10 -4.22 0.08
N LYS A 487 15.34 -3.12 -0.05
CA LYS A 487 13.94 -2.98 0.39
C LYS A 487 12.93 -2.96 -0.76
N GLN A 488 13.34 -3.36 -1.96
CA GLN A 488 12.46 -3.44 -3.11
C GLN A 488 11.72 -4.79 -3.09
N SER A 489 10.44 -4.78 -3.45
CA SER A 489 9.62 -5.97 -3.55
C SER A 489 9.52 -6.46 -5.01
N GLY A 490 9.21 -7.75 -5.18
CA GLY A 490 9.06 -8.37 -6.49
C GLY A 490 10.35 -8.92 -7.10
N PRO A 491 10.29 -9.44 -8.35
CA PRO A 491 11.43 -10.03 -9.04
C PRO A 491 12.47 -8.98 -9.41
N GLN A 492 13.73 -9.23 -9.06
CA GLN A 492 14.82 -8.28 -9.25
C GLN A 492 16.20 -8.95 -9.20
N THR A 493 17.20 -8.28 -9.76
CA THR A 493 18.61 -8.66 -9.59
C THR A 493 19.26 -7.76 -8.55
N LEU A 494 19.73 -8.38 -7.47
CA LEU A 494 20.43 -7.74 -6.37
C LEU A 494 21.92 -7.62 -6.72
N ALA A 495 22.42 -6.39 -6.85
CA ALA A 495 23.86 -6.12 -6.96
C ALA A 495 24.47 -6.00 -5.57
N ILE A 496 25.25 -7.00 -5.17
CA ILE A 496 25.80 -7.15 -3.82
C ILE A 496 27.29 -6.85 -3.87
N ASP A 497 27.69 -5.69 -3.35
CA ASP A 497 29.10 -5.31 -3.25
C ASP A 497 29.74 -5.98 -2.03
N LEU A 498 30.63 -6.96 -2.28
CA LEU A 498 31.40 -7.66 -1.24
C LEU A 498 32.87 -7.20 -1.21
N SER A 499 33.18 -6.01 -1.74
CA SER A 499 34.55 -5.49 -1.85
C SER A 499 35.32 -5.45 -0.52
N GLY A 500 34.62 -5.17 0.59
CA GLY A 500 35.18 -5.09 1.94
C GLY A 500 34.86 -6.27 2.86
N VAL A 501 34.39 -7.40 2.32
CA VAL A 501 33.94 -8.56 3.10
C VAL A 501 34.89 -9.73 2.90
N ASP A 502 35.38 -10.30 4.00
CA ASP A 502 36.24 -11.48 3.99
C ASP A 502 35.49 -12.75 3.57
N ALA A 503 36.24 -13.75 3.11
CA ALA A 503 35.69 -15.06 2.79
C ALA A 503 35.22 -15.78 4.07
N GLY A 504 34.04 -16.39 4.02
CA GLY A 504 33.46 -17.03 5.20
C GLY A 504 31.96 -17.25 5.10
N GLU A 505 31.33 -17.48 6.25
CA GLU A 505 29.88 -17.58 6.37
C GLU A 505 29.27 -16.19 6.56
N VAL A 506 28.18 -15.93 5.84
CA VAL A 506 27.39 -14.71 5.91
C VAL A 506 25.95 -15.12 6.15
N GLN A 507 25.29 -14.45 7.09
CA GLN A 507 23.87 -14.70 7.36
C GLN A 507 23.03 -13.92 6.34
N ILE A 508 22.02 -14.56 5.78
CA ILE A 508 20.98 -13.91 4.98
C ILE A 508 19.69 -13.82 5.80
N GLU A 509 19.02 -12.69 5.71
CA GLU A 509 17.69 -12.48 6.30
C GLU A 509 16.72 -12.02 5.21
N LEU A 510 15.61 -12.75 5.08
CA LEU A 510 14.46 -12.38 4.26
C LEU A 510 13.35 -11.90 5.19
N ARG A 511 13.04 -10.61 5.12
CA ARG A 511 11.92 -10.03 5.85
C ARG A 511 10.71 -9.97 4.94
N PHE A 512 9.64 -10.63 5.35
CA PHE A 512 8.34 -10.54 4.69
C PHE A 512 7.46 -9.50 5.37
N ARG A 513 6.58 -8.88 4.59
CA ARG A 513 5.62 -7.91 5.10
C ARG A 513 4.68 -8.59 6.10
N GLY A 514 4.63 -8.07 7.33
CA GLY A 514 3.78 -8.59 8.42
C GLY A 514 4.12 -10.01 8.91
N GLY A 515 5.08 -10.69 8.29
CA GLY A 515 5.41 -12.09 8.54
C GLY A 515 6.72 -12.29 9.32
N PRO A 516 7.10 -13.55 9.57
CA PRO A 516 8.35 -13.88 10.23
C PRO A 516 9.57 -13.50 9.37
N ILE A 517 10.71 -13.26 10.03
CA ILE A 517 12.01 -13.18 9.36
C ILE A 517 12.51 -14.60 9.12
N GLU A 518 12.78 -14.95 7.87
CA GLU A 518 13.46 -16.18 7.52
C GLU A 518 14.97 -15.91 7.45
N SER A 519 15.76 -16.74 8.11
CA SER A 519 17.22 -16.59 8.12
C SER A 519 17.92 -17.85 7.62
N GLY A 520 19.06 -17.66 6.98
CA GLY A 520 19.89 -18.73 6.45
C GLY A 520 21.36 -18.37 6.47
N VAL A 521 22.21 -19.36 6.19
CA VAL A 521 23.67 -19.16 6.08
C VAL A 521 24.08 -19.34 4.63
N LEU A 522 24.75 -18.31 4.09
CA LEU A 522 25.38 -18.34 2.79
C LEU A 522 26.90 -18.41 2.94
N ARG A 523 27.56 -19.00 1.95
CA ARG A 523 29.02 -19.11 1.92
C ARG A 523 29.61 -18.15 0.90
N VAL A 524 30.37 -17.17 1.39
CA VAL A 524 31.20 -16.29 0.56
C VAL A 524 32.52 -17.00 0.28
N ARG A 525 32.77 -17.26 -1.00
CA ARG A 525 34.01 -17.88 -1.46
C ARG A 525 35.16 -16.85 -1.45
N PRO A 526 36.42 -17.29 -1.38
CA PRO A 526 37.56 -16.40 -1.54
C PRO A 526 37.53 -15.66 -2.89
N PRO A 527 38.19 -14.49 -3.00
CA PRO A 527 38.21 -13.71 -4.23
C PRO A 527 38.74 -14.52 -5.41
N ARG A 528 38.26 -14.23 -6.63
CA ARG A 528 38.78 -14.87 -7.84
C ARG A 528 40.16 -14.30 -8.17
N PRO A 529 41.06 -15.12 -8.75
CA PRO A 529 42.32 -14.62 -9.29
C PRO A 529 42.04 -13.60 -10.40
N LYS A 530 42.69 -12.43 -10.34
CA LYS A 530 42.65 -11.43 -11.40
C LYS A 530 43.86 -11.62 -12.29
N LEU A 531 43.66 -12.29 -13.41
CA LEU A 531 44.72 -12.59 -14.37
C LEU A 531 44.92 -11.44 -15.35
N THR A 532 46.17 -11.00 -15.49
CA THR A 532 46.57 -9.94 -16.42
C THR A 532 47.05 -10.55 -17.74
N GLN A 533 47.88 -11.59 -17.68
CA GLN A 533 48.47 -12.20 -18.87
C GLN A 533 48.84 -13.66 -18.62
N ILE A 534 48.69 -14.50 -19.64
CA ILE A 534 49.32 -15.82 -19.73
C ILE A 534 50.34 -15.76 -20.87
N THR A 535 51.59 -16.10 -20.58
CA THR A 535 52.68 -16.06 -21.56
C THR A 535 53.32 -17.43 -21.71
N HIS A 536 53.43 -17.88 -22.94
CA HIS A 536 54.27 -19.02 -23.31
C HIS A 536 55.38 -18.51 -24.23
N HIS A 537 56.64 -18.79 -23.90
CA HIS A 537 57.73 -18.56 -24.84
C HIS A 537 58.01 -19.83 -25.62
N ALA A 538 58.23 -19.69 -26.93
CA ALA A 538 58.55 -20.81 -27.79
C ALA A 538 59.75 -21.62 -27.23
N GLN A 539 59.71 -22.95 -27.40
CA GLN A 539 60.68 -23.89 -26.83
C GLN A 539 60.67 -24.08 -25.29
N GLU A 540 59.79 -23.40 -24.54
CA GLU A 540 59.64 -23.63 -23.10
C GLU A 540 58.58 -24.71 -22.79
N ARG A 541 58.82 -25.48 -21.73
CA ARG A 541 57.91 -26.53 -21.21
C ARG A 541 56.96 -26.04 -20.11
N PHE A 542 56.89 -24.74 -19.92
CA PHE A 542 56.13 -24.11 -18.85
C PHE A 542 55.47 -22.84 -19.37
N VAL A 543 54.46 -22.39 -18.64
CA VAL A 543 53.70 -21.18 -18.93
C VAL A 543 53.85 -20.22 -17.74
N MET A 544 53.96 -18.93 -18.03
CA MET A 544 54.02 -17.88 -17.02
C MET A 544 52.66 -17.21 -16.87
N LEU A 545 52.15 -17.14 -15.65
CA LEU A 545 50.91 -16.46 -15.31
C LEU A 545 51.25 -15.17 -14.57
N GLU A 546 50.65 -14.05 -14.98
CA GLU A 546 50.83 -12.73 -14.36
C GLU A 546 49.47 -12.24 -13.86
N GLY A 547 49.39 -11.78 -12.61
CA GLY A 547 48.13 -11.31 -12.01
C GLY A 547 48.13 -11.21 -10.49
N LEU A 548 46.94 -11.22 -9.89
CA LEU A 548 46.74 -11.19 -8.44
C LEU A 548 46.01 -12.46 -7.98
N GLY A 549 46.38 -12.99 -6.81
CA GLY A 549 45.73 -14.17 -6.21
C GLY A 549 45.99 -15.47 -6.97
N LEU A 550 47.16 -15.61 -7.61
CA LEU A 550 47.44 -16.74 -8.51
C LEU A 550 47.50 -18.08 -7.76
N GLU A 551 47.73 -18.08 -6.44
CA GLU A 551 47.75 -19.27 -5.55
C GLU A 551 46.44 -20.07 -5.53
N ARG A 552 45.36 -19.42 -5.98
CA ARG A 552 44.02 -19.98 -6.12
C ARG A 552 43.86 -20.86 -7.37
N ILE A 553 44.76 -20.76 -8.34
CA ILE A 553 44.71 -21.55 -9.58
C ILE A 553 45.27 -22.95 -9.28
N ASP A 554 44.45 -23.99 -9.48
CA ASP A 554 44.80 -25.38 -9.20
C ASP A 554 45.61 -25.98 -10.36
N LYS A 555 45.04 -25.89 -11.57
CA LYS A 555 45.63 -26.39 -12.79
C LYS A 555 45.24 -25.52 -13.99
N LEU A 556 46.11 -25.51 -14.98
CA LEU A 556 45.89 -24.90 -16.28
C LEU A 556 45.89 -26.00 -17.34
N ALA A 557 44.88 -26.05 -18.20
CA ALA A 557 44.82 -26.95 -19.35
C ALA A 557 45.02 -26.15 -20.63
N TRP A 558 46.03 -26.51 -21.43
CA TRP A 558 46.33 -25.83 -22.69
C TRP A 558 46.94 -26.80 -23.70
N LEU A 559 46.39 -26.82 -24.93
CA LEU A 559 46.84 -27.69 -26.04
C LEU A 559 46.93 -29.19 -25.71
N GLY A 560 46.01 -29.67 -24.86
CA GLY A 560 45.96 -31.06 -24.37
C GLY A 560 47.01 -31.39 -23.30
N SER A 561 47.72 -30.39 -22.79
CA SER A 561 48.66 -30.50 -21.67
C SER A 561 48.01 -29.95 -20.41
N THR A 562 48.23 -30.60 -19.27
CA THR A 562 47.89 -30.04 -17.95
C THR A 562 49.15 -29.46 -17.34
N CYS A 563 49.05 -28.25 -16.83
CA CYS A 563 50.14 -27.51 -16.21
C CYS A 563 49.82 -27.21 -14.75
N ARG A 564 50.80 -27.42 -13.87
CA ARG A 564 50.68 -27.26 -12.42
C ARG A 564 51.79 -26.36 -11.90
N PRO A 565 51.54 -25.60 -10.82
CA PRO A 565 52.57 -24.77 -10.21
C PRO A 565 53.61 -25.64 -9.49
N LYS A 566 54.89 -25.24 -9.53
CA LYS A 566 55.93 -25.92 -8.74
C LYS A 566 55.82 -25.57 -7.26
N PRO A 567 56.01 -26.52 -6.33
CA PRO A 567 55.85 -26.27 -4.89
C PRO A 567 56.74 -25.14 -4.34
N ASN A 568 57.97 -25.00 -4.84
CA ASN A 568 58.94 -24.01 -4.36
C ASN A 568 58.74 -22.61 -4.94
N ASP A 569 57.95 -22.45 -6.03
CA ASP A 569 57.74 -21.14 -6.66
C ASP A 569 56.79 -20.26 -5.82
N TRP A 570 55.93 -20.88 -4.98
CA TRP A 570 55.09 -20.16 -4.01
C TRP A 570 55.87 -19.53 -2.85
N GLN A 571 57.04 -20.08 -2.50
CA GLN A 571 57.85 -19.59 -1.38
C GLN A 571 58.54 -18.25 -1.67
N SER A 572 58.70 -17.87 -2.95
CA SER A 572 59.23 -16.55 -3.34
C SER A 572 58.20 -15.41 -3.30
N LEU A 573 56.92 -15.73 -3.05
CA LEU A 573 55.80 -14.79 -3.03
C LEU A 573 55.31 -14.46 -1.61
N SER A 574 55.75 -15.20 -0.57
CA SER A 574 55.21 -15.07 0.78
C SER A 574 55.72 -13.86 1.59
N GLU A 575 56.73 -13.12 1.11
CA GLU A 575 57.29 -11.94 1.81
C GLU A 575 56.77 -10.60 1.30
N ALA A 576 56.04 -10.58 0.17
CA ALA A 576 55.58 -9.33 -0.44
C ALA A 576 54.05 -9.35 -0.62
N SER A 577 53.34 -8.85 0.41
CA SER A 577 51.98 -8.27 0.37
C SER A 577 51.05 -8.72 -0.77
N SER A 578 49.88 -9.27 -0.41
CA SER A 578 48.73 -9.65 -1.24
C SER A 578 48.18 -8.59 -2.24
N LEU A 579 48.83 -7.43 -2.33
CA LEU A 579 48.55 -6.31 -3.22
C LEU A 579 49.52 -6.19 -4.42
N ARG A 580 50.56 -7.03 -4.53
CA ARG A 580 51.54 -6.94 -5.63
C ARG A 580 51.22 -7.90 -6.76
N HIS A 581 51.41 -7.42 -7.99
CA HIS A 581 51.40 -8.22 -9.20
C HIS A 581 52.34 -9.42 -9.05
N GLN A 582 51.78 -10.63 -9.09
CA GLN A 582 52.50 -11.89 -8.96
C GLN A 582 52.80 -12.45 -10.34
N VAL A 583 53.93 -13.12 -10.48
CA VAL A 583 54.31 -13.85 -11.69
C VAL A 583 54.66 -15.28 -11.27
N VAL A 584 53.89 -16.26 -11.71
CA VAL A 584 54.02 -17.68 -11.31
C VAL A 584 54.27 -18.56 -12.52
N ARG A 585 55.18 -19.53 -12.36
CA ARG A 585 55.49 -20.55 -13.35
C ARG A 585 54.60 -21.78 -13.15
N PHE A 586 54.00 -22.25 -14.25
CA PHE A 586 53.24 -23.50 -14.31
C PHE A 586 53.95 -24.46 -15.27
N ASP A 587 54.50 -25.56 -14.75
CA ASP A 587 55.14 -26.59 -15.55
C ASP A 587 54.09 -27.56 -16.10
N CYS A 588 54.23 -27.92 -17.38
CA CYS A 588 53.27 -28.76 -18.09
C CYS A 588 53.77 -30.21 -18.21
N ASP A 589 52.85 -31.17 -18.04
CA ASP A 589 53.17 -32.61 -18.03
C ASP A 589 53.62 -33.13 -19.41
N ASN A 590 53.07 -32.55 -20.48
CA ASN A 590 53.40 -32.89 -21.86
C ASN A 590 54.25 -31.79 -22.50
N ASP A 591 55.12 -32.18 -23.45
CA ASP A 591 56.00 -31.21 -24.13
C ASP A 591 55.18 -30.22 -24.97
N ILE A 592 55.08 -28.99 -24.47
CA ILE A 592 54.46 -27.86 -25.15
C ILE A 592 55.47 -27.04 -25.97
N ALA A 593 56.76 -27.40 -25.92
CA ALA A 593 57.86 -26.68 -26.58
C ALA A 593 57.77 -26.71 -28.12
N ASP A 594 57.13 -27.72 -28.71
CA ASP A 594 57.00 -27.91 -30.16
C ASP A 594 55.66 -27.39 -30.73
N LYS A 595 54.73 -26.95 -29.89
CA LYS A 595 53.38 -26.52 -30.31
C LYS A 595 53.25 -24.99 -30.51
N THR A 596 54.37 -24.35 -30.81
CA THR A 596 54.62 -22.88 -30.75
C THR A 596 53.88 -22.01 -31.75
N SER A 597 53.17 -22.61 -32.72
CA SER A 597 52.38 -21.91 -33.73
C SER A 597 50.89 -21.84 -33.41
N ARG A 598 50.42 -22.50 -32.34
CA ARG A 598 48.98 -22.58 -32.01
C ARG A 598 48.61 -21.56 -30.94
N GLN A 599 48.02 -20.45 -31.36
CA GLN A 599 47.26 -19.58 -30.47
C GLN A 599 46.01 -20.33 -29.99
N GLY A 600 45.65 -20.13 -28.73
CA GLY A 600 44.45 -20.74 -28.15
C GLY A 600 44.27 -20.30 -26.70
N ASP A 601 43.05 -20.46 -26.22
CA ASP A 601 42.71 -20.18 -24.83
C ASP A 601 43.18 -21.33 -23.94
N ALA A 602 43.74 -20.97 -22.79
CA ALA A 602 43.96 -21.90 -21.69
C ALA A 602 42.71 -21.96 -20.82
N GLU A 603 42.35 -23.17 -20.38
CA GLU A 603 41.29 -23.41 -19.40
C GLU A 603 41.89 -23.49 -17.99
N LEU A 604 41.54 -22.53 -17.15
CA LEU A 604 42.03 -22.38 -15.79
C LEU A 604 41.01 -22.99 -14.82
N LEU A 605 41.41 -24.02 -14.08
CA LEU A 605 40.62 -24.52 -12.97
C LEU A 605 41.04 -23.81 -11.68
N ILE A 606 40.09 -23.13 -11.03
CA ILE A 606 40.31 -22.44 -9.75
C ILE A 606 39.85 -23.34 -8.61
N LYS A 607 40.65 -23.41 -7.53
CA LYS A 607 40.29 -24.12 -6.30
C LYS A 607 38.95 -23.63 -5.75
N GLY A 608 37.95 -24.50 -5.68
CA GLY A 608 36.63 -24.18 -5.15
C GLY A 608 35.68 -23.45 -6.11
N HIS A 609 35.94 -23.49 -7.42
CA HIS A 609 35.00 -23.07 -8.48
C HIS A 609 34.75 -24.22 -9.46
N ASP A 610 33.50 -24.36 -9.91
CA ASP A 610 33.07 -25.49 -10.75
C ASP A 610 33.25 -25.22 -12.26
N GLN A 611 33.40 -23.95 -12.65
CA GLN A 611 33.57 -23.54 -14.05
C GLN A 611 35.01 -23.10 -14.33
N PRO A 612 35.66 -23.66 -15.37
CA PRO A 612 36.97 -23.20 -15.79
C PRO A 612 36.87 -21.83 -16.47
N LEU A 613 37.85 -20.96 -16.23
CA LEU A 613 37.99 -19.69 -16.96
C LEU A 613 38.83 -19.90 -18.21
N LYS A 614 38.36 -19.36 -19.34
CA LYS A 614 39.14 -19.30 -20.57
C LYS A 614 39.93 -18.01 -20.61
N PHE A 615 41.22 -18.12 -20.92
CA PHE A 615 42.08 -16.96 -21.04
C PHE A 615 43.08 -17.14 -22.18
N PRO A 616 43.27 -16.13 -23.05
CA PRO A 616 44.15 -16.25 -24.20
C PRO A 616 45.61 -16.39 -23.79
N VAL A 617 46.30 -17.36 -24.38
CA VAL A 617 47.74 -17.54 -24.17
C VAL A 617 48.51 -16.70 -25.19
N LYS A 618 49.30 -15.75 -24.71
CA LYS A 618 50.20 -14.94 -25.54
C LYS A 618 51.48 -15.73 -25.80
N VAL A 619 51.58 -16.28 -27.00
CA VAL A 619 52.80 -16.96 -27.45
C VAL A 619 53.83 -15.90 -27.88
N ARG A 620 55.02 -15.96 -27.29
CA ARG A 620 56.16 -15.09 -27.58
C ARG A 620 57.30 -15.90 -28.21
N PRO A 621 58.21 -15.25 -28.95
CA PRO A 621 59.44 -15.88 -29.40
C PRO A 621 60.22 -16.50 -28.24
N ALA A 622 61.00 -17.52 -28.56
CA ALA A 622 61.84 -18.24 -27.62
C ALA A 622 62.81 -17.26 -26.92
N ARG A 623 62.91 -17.31 -25.58
CA ARG A 623 63.83 -16.42 -24.85
C ARG A 623 65.27 -16.83 -25.12
N PRO A 624 66.22 -15.89 -25.25
CA PRO A 624 67.61 -16.24 -25.44
C PRO A 624 68.11 -17.14 -24.30
N ASN A 625 68.36 -18.42 -24.58
CA ASN A 625 68.95 -19.33 -23.61
C ASN A 625 70.47 -19.34 -23.82
N LEU A 626 71.11 -18.35 -23.21
CA LEU A 626 72.55 -18.13 -23.26
C LEU A 626 73.17 -18.64 -21.95
N ALA A 627 74.08 -19.60 -22.05
CA ALA A 627 74.94 -20.00 -20.94
C ALA A 627 76.31 -19.36 -21.12
N LEU A 628 77.03 -19.06 -20.04
CA LEU A 628 78.45 -18.70 -20.17
C LEU A 628 79.18 -19.89 -20.82
N ALA A 629 79.92 -19.63 -21.90
CA ALA A 629 80.63 -20.67 -22.60
C ALA A 629 81.70 -21.27 -21.66
N GLN A 630 81.58 -22.57 -21.39
CA GLN A 630 82.56 -23.27 -20.54
C GLN A 630 83.83 -23.64 -21.32
N ASP A 631 83.74 -23.79 -22.65
CA ASP A 631 84.83 -24.16 -23.55
C ASP A 631 85.09 -23.07 -24.61
N ALA A 632 86.27 -22.47 -24.58
CA ALA A 632 86.65 -21.31 -25.42
C ALA A 632 87.40 -21.74 -26.70
N ARG A 633 86.73 -22.42 -27.64
CA ARG A 633 87.41 -22.99 -28.83
C ARG A 633 87.05 -22.42 -30.21
N SER A 634 86.34 -21.29 -30.34
CA SER A 634 85.94 -20.84 -31.69
C SER A 634 85.92 -19.33 -31.97
N ILE A 635 86.55 -18.48 -31.17
CA ILE A 635 86.69 -17.05 -31.52
C ILE A 635 88.16 -16.63 -31.43
N VAL A 636 88.73 -16.18 -32.56
CA VAL A 636 90.10 -15.65 -32.62
C VAL A 636 90.08 -14.20 -32.14
N ILE A 637 90.11 -14.01 -30.82
CA ILE A 637 90.35 -12.69 -30.22
C ILE A 637 91.85 -12.62 -29.91
N ARG A 638 92.55 -11.62 -30.47
CA ARG A 638 93.97 -11.36 -30.14
C ARG A 638 94.03 -10.34 -28.99
N PRO A 639 94.31 -10.75 -27.73
CA PRO A 639 94.39 -9.84 -26.61
C PRO A 639 95.53 -8.84 -26.83
N GLY A 640 95.24 -7.57 -26.55
CA GLY A 640 96.22 -6.49 -26.60
C GLY A 640 97.30 -6.65 -25.51
N PRO A 641 98.38 -5.84 -25.57
CA PRO A 641 99.51 -5.95 -24.64
C PRO A 641 99.11 -5.82 -23.16
N GLN A 642 98.18 -4.91 -22.83
CA GLN A 642 97.70 -4.72 -21.45
C GLN A 642 96.89 -5.92 -20.94
N SER A 643 96.09 -6.55 -21.79
CA SER A 643 95.28 -7.71 -21.42
C SER A 643 96.14 -8.93 -21.07
N LYS A 644 97.26 -9.10 -21.80
CA LYS A 644 98.27 -10.13 -21.47
C LYS A 644 98.95 -9.85 -20.13
N ALA A 645 99.19 -8.58 -19.78
CA ALA A 645 99.76 -8.20 -18.50
C ALA A 645 98.83 -8.52 -17.30
N TRP A 646 97.51 -8.61 -17.53
CA TRP A 646 96.53 -9.04 -16.52
C TRP A 646 96.31 -10.57 -16.47
N GLY A 647 97.14 -11.36 -17.16
CA GLY A 647 97.02 -12.83 -17.17
C GLY A 647 95.84 -13.35 -18.01
N LEU A 648 95.27 -12.53 -18.90
CA LEU A 648 94.17 -12.94 -19.75
C LEU A 648 94.70 -13.53 -21.06
N HIS A 649 94.34 -14.78 -21.32
CA HIS A 649 94.82 -15.57 -22.45
C HIS A 649 93.73 -15.73 -23.53
N GLN A 650 94.15 -16.01 -24.77
CA GLN A 650 93.25 -16.22 -25.93
C GLN A 650 92.20 -17.32 -25.73
N GLN A 651 92.46 -18.26 -24.82
CA GLN A 651 91.58 -19.39 -24.51
C GLN A 651 90.84 -19.19 -23.17
N GLY A 652 90.91 -18.00 -22.58
CA GLY A 652 90.25 -17.68 -21.32
C GLY A 652 88.75 -17.44 -21.49
N LYS A 653 87.99 -17.65 -20.41
CA LYS A 653 86.54 -17.35 -20.36
C LYS A 653 86.24 -15.85 -20.40
N LEU A 654 87.24 -15.04 -20.01
CA LEU A 654 87.24 -13.59 -20.04
C LEU A 654 88.32 -13.14 -21.01
N VAL A 655 87.93 -12.35 -22.01
CA VAL A 655 88.87 -11.82 -23.00
C VAL A 655 88.67 -10.32 -23.10
N THR A 656 89.73 -9.58 -23.35
CA THR A 656 89.66 -8.12 -23.53
C THR A 656 90.39 -7.73 -24.80
N VAL A 657 89.80 -6.77 -25.52
CA VAL A 657 90.46 -6.02 -26.59
C VAL A 657 90.57 -4.60 -26.08
N ASP A 658 91.80 -4.15 -25.82
CA ASP A 658 92.13 -2.78 -25.40
C ASP A 658 91.20 -2.22 -24.31
N SER A 659 91.16 -2.93 -23.17
CA SER A 659 90.55 -2.50 -21.89
C SER A 659 89.03 -2.67 -21.77
N ARG A 660 88.36 -3.37 -22.69
CA ARG A 660 86.94 -3.75 -22.56
C ARG A 660 86.79 -5.25 -22.28
N LEU A 661 86.20 -5.60 -21.13
CA LEU A 661 85.89 -6.98 -20.76
C LEU A 661 84.77 -7.52 -21.65
N SER A 662 85.03 -8.61 -22.37
CA SER A 662 84.05 -9.32 -23.19
C SER A 662 83.73 -10.68 -22.56
N LEU A 663 82.44 -10.99 -22.41
CA LEU A 663 81.93 -12.27 -21.90
C LEU A 663 81.50 -13.16 -23.06
N LEU A 664 81.98 -14.41 -23.08
CA LEU A 664 81.57 -15.37 -24.09
C LEU A 664 80.32 -16.13 -23.64
N PHE A 665 79.23 -15.94 -24.36
CA PHE A 665 78.02 -16.74 -24.19
C PHE A 665 77.91 -17.82 -25.26
N LYS A 666 77.58 -19.03 -24.85
CA LYS A 666 77.19 -20.15 -25.71
C LYS A 666 75.68 -20.26 -25.69
N ALA A 667 75.08 -20.15 -26.87
CA ALA A 667 73.67 -20.49 -27.05
C ALA A 667 73.47 -22.00 -26.82
N ASN A 668 72.43 -22.37 -26.09
CA ASN A 668 72.08 -23.77 -25.88
C ASN A 668 71.65 -24.43 -27.21
N ALA A 669 71.71 -25.76 -27.32
CA ALA A 669 71.60 -26.51 -28.59
C ALA A 669 70.36 -26.17 -29.45
N SER A 670 69.29 -25.68 -28.83
CA SER A 670 68.04 -25.29 -29.48
C SER A 670 68.05 -23.90 -30.13
N TYR A 671 69.14 -23.13 -29.99
CA TYR A 671 69.26 -21.74 -30.47
C TYR A 671 70.43 -21.57 -31.43
N LYS A 672 70.17 -20.96 -32.58
CA LYS A 672 71.19 -20.56 -33.55
C LYS A 672 71.34 -19.04 -33.54
N LEU A 673 72.50 -18.56 -33.12
CA LEU A 673 72.83 -17.14 -33.22
C LEU A 673 72.93 -16.77 -34.72
N GLN A 674 72.17 -15.76 -35.14
CA GLN A 674 72.30 -15.20 -36.48
C GLN A 674 73.56 -14.33 -36.55
N LYS A 675 74.05 -14.02 -37.75
CA LYS A 675 75.27 -13.25 -37.93
C LYS A 675 74.97 -11.77 -37.64
N GLY A 676 75.61 -11.18 -36.62
CA GLY A 676 75.39 -9.79 -36.20
C GLY A 676 76.30 -9.39 -35.03
N ALA A 677 76.31 -8.10 -34.66
CA ALA A 677 76.95 -7.61 -33.44
C ALA A 677 75.96 -7.71 -32.27
N TYR A 678 76.36 -8.36 -31.19
CA TYR A 678 75.56 -8.62 -29.99
C TYR A 678 76.26 -8.13 -28.74
#